data_AF-A0A6C2UBJ0-F1
#
_entry.id   AF-A0A6C2UBJ0-F1
#
_cell.length_a   1.000
_cell.length_b   1.000
_cell.length_c   1.000
_cell.angle_alpha   90.00
_cell.angle_beta   90.00
_cell.angle_gamma   90.00
#
_symmetry.space_group_name_H-M   'P 1'
#
loop_
_entity.id
_entity.type
_entity.pdbx_description
1 polymer ?
#
loop_
_entity_poly.entity_id
_entity_poly.type
_entity_poly.pdbx_seq_one_letter_code
_entity_poly.pdbx_strand_id
1 'polypeptide(L)'
;MKKILSVAALMALVFPSMGADGTYTNVASGGNWSDSANWSGGSVADGSGFTANFNTLDLTEDNLVHMDTARIIGNLVFGDTIPDVSGSRRHWTLDNNGNAANVLTLAGTTPTITVNQLGALSGSNQRWATISAEIAGTSGLTKDGVGMLVLTGANTYTGTTAIDEGELKLQGDAFSGTARDYSIAAGAVLNLDGNNTWATGTSTINGTGTLRLTGGLLGAASNGRKVNMELGSDALIDIQSGAELRNGGWSGINWDNNLADMNVDGTLDIWDGTAVKVDALTGSGTITHTSYGVSTDLHVGVDGGSGTFDGTITEQASNRKVNFIKEGAGTQTLTGANTYSGGTTVSGGTLALSGGGSLSDTTAVNVGASGASFDISGITAAGETIGSLAGASGSSVVLGAKNLTVGGTGASSTFTGGIGGTGGLTVTGTNTLTLNGGANTYEGGTTINDGATVRIRHNDALGSGDITIDGGTLAPLSKTVSLFSRNITVGAGGATMYASGGYLSLRDSTIFNGAGTLTIADGNGQKVYMDSDNSATFTGDVHLNGASALLSIKSDSIALDSGTANLILEDGGRLEANNADLNLTGRNLQLNGTGGTIHTGNRPMTMTGSTLSGSGELNLIGGTTLITTKDNTLSGAVTLDGIHVGLGASKDNGADVLGTGDVTLNNGARLKNNDNVQTLNNNLVIGSGGGRMMAGWGKNVTVEGAVSGSGTLTIDGDSGFIVLNNANNTFNGDIAFTNSFGYGGGKLRLESLAGGGSYDGTISGIDAGANLELTGEILLGGDNTFVGLTEVLAGGAIGGNGSLDGDLTLHAGAGFVFDGDDIGLSVAGTVTLDSTFGIDDLLGISSATADGTYTLIDETATVFTSGFENIGSGNAYDLGDGKSAYFQDGSLQVVVIPEPATLSLIAAFGVAVLFVRRRFKI
;
A
#
# COMPACT_ATOMS: atom_id res chain seq x y z
N MET A 1 -5.73 -61.25 115.10
CA MET A 1 -5.89 -61.99 113.84
C MET A 1 -6.85 -61.23 112.93
N LYS A 2 -6.54 -61.15 111.63
CA LYS A 2 -7.16 -60.34 110.55
C LYS A 2 -6.67 -58.90 110.41
N LYS A 3 -5.63 -58.72 109.57
CA LYS A 3 -5.58 -57.76 108.46
C LYS A 3 -4.27 -57.94 107.68
N ILE A 4 -4.33 -57.55 106.40
CA ILE A 4 -3.25 -57.42 105.39
C ILE A 4 -2.98 -58.69 104.56
N LEU A 5 -3.56 -58.73 103.35
CA LEU A 5 -2.91 -59.30 102.17
C LEU A 5 -3.16 -58.33 101.00
N SER A 6 -2.08 -57.82 100.40
CA SER A 6 -2.07 -56.85 99.32
C SER A 6 -1.98 -57.53 97.95
N VAL A 7 -2.84 -57.06 97.03
CA VAL A 7 -2.60 -56.77 95.60
C VAL A 7 -1.47 -57.54 94.90
N ALA A 8 -1.85 -58.45 94.00
CA ALA A 8 -1.07 -58.79 92.82
C ALA A 8 -1.89 -58.37 91.59
N ALA A 9 -1.56 -57.19 91.05
CA ALA A 9 -2.05 -56.76 89.74
C ALA A 9 -1.31 -57.58 88.68
N LEU A 10 -2.04 -58.41 87.95
CA LEU A 10 -1.54 -59.07 86.75
C LEU A 10 -1.44 -57.99 85.66
N MET A 11 -0.26 -57.39 85.56
CA MET A 11 0.11 -56.50 84.46
C MET A 11 0.22 -57.39 83.21
N ALA A 12 -0.83 -57.42 82.39
CA ALA A 12 -0.74 -58.00 81.06
C ALA A 12 0.30 -57.18 80.28
N LEU A 13 1.48 -57.76 80.08
CA LEU A 13 2.42 -57.32 79.07
C LEU A 13 1.70 -57.45 77.72
N VAL A 14 1.17 -56.33 77.22
CA VAL A 14 0.78 -56.19 75.83
C VAL A 14 2.09 -56.27 75.05
N PHE A 15 2.42 -57.46 74.56
CA PHE A 15 3.40 -57.56 73.49
C PHE A 15 2.85 -56.73 72.32
N PRO A 16 3.65 -55.85 71.68
CA PRO A 16 3.24 -55.32 70.38
C PRO A 16 2.88 -56.53 69.51
N SER A 17 1.70 -56.51 68.88
CA SER A 17 1.32 -57.59 67.97
C SER A 17 2.46 -57.74 66.96
N MET A 18 3.10 -58.91 66.96
CA MET A 18 4.04 -59.25 65.89
C MET A 18 3.27 -59.10 64.59
N GLY A 19 3.80 -58.32 63.66
CA GLY A 19 3.13 -58.13 62.37
C GLY A 19 2.85 -59.48 61.71
N ALA A 20 1.74 -59.56 60.99
CA ALA A 20 1.25 -60.77 60.37
C ALA A 20 0.48 -60.45 59.08
N ASP A 21 0.54 -61.36 58.12
CA ASP A 21 -0.38 -61.35 56.99
C ASP A 21 -1.78 -61.76 57.48
N GLY A 22 -2.80 -61.22 56.83
CA GLY A 22 -4.19 -61.58 57.08
C GLY A 22 -4.98 -61.74 55.80
N THR A 23 -5.84 -62.77 55.76
CA THR A 23 -6.81 -62.96 54.68
C THR A 23 -8.21 -62.70 55.22
N TYR A 24 -8.90 -61.71 54.67
CA TYR A 24 -10.24 -61.31 55.09
C TYR A 24 -11.27 -62.35 54.61
N THR A 25 -12.17 -62.75 55.49
CA THR A 25 -13.13 -63.85 55.27
C THR A 25 -14.59 -63.46 55.51
N ASN A 26 -14.84 -62.25 56.04
CA ASN A 26 -16.19 -61.82 56.37
C ASN A 26 -16.97 -61.41 55.11
N VAL A 27 -18.03 -62.16 54.82
CA VAL A 27 -18.99 -61.93 53.75
C VAL A 27 -20.25 -61.27 54.32
N ALA A 28 -20.87 -60.38 53.54
CA ALA A 28 -22.07 -59.58 53.86
C ALA A 28 -21.84 -58.37 54.79
N SER A 29 -22.16 -57.18 54.29
CA SER A 29 -22.13 -55.84 54.93
C SER A 29 -20.82 -55.36 55.57
N GLY A 30 -19.79 -56.20 55.66
CA GLY A 30 -18.47 -55.84 56.18
C GLY A 30 -18.32 -55.94 57.70
N GLY A 31 -17.28 -55.33 58.27
CA GLY A 31 -16.99 -55.42 59.70
C GLY A 31 -15.70 -54.73 60.13
N ASN A 32 -15.48 -54.67 61.45
CA ASN A 32 -14.29 -54.03 62.05
C ASN A 32 -13.00 -54.79 61.69
N TRP A 33 -11.94 -54.05 61.35
CA TRP A 33 -10.62 -54.60 61.04
C TRP A 33 -10.02 -55.36 62.23
N SER A 34 -10.19 -54.86 63.45
CA SER A 34 -9.59 -55.47 64.65
C SER A 34 -10.20 -56.81 65.08
N ASP A 35 -11.39 -57.15 64.58
CA ASP A 35 -12.07 -58.38 64.97
C ASP A 35 -11.45 -59.59 64.28
N SER A 36 -10.73 -60.41 65.05
CA SER A 36 -10.11 -61.65 64.58
C SER A 36 -11.07 -62.61 63.89
N ALA A 37 -12.39 -62.56 64.18
CA ALA A 37 -13.38 -63.40 63.51
C ALA A 37 -13.54 -63.08 62.01
N ASN A 38 -13.13 -61.87 61.59
CA ASN A 38 -13.18 -61.46 60.19
C ASN A 38 -11.99 -62.00 59.37
N TRP A 39 -10.99 -62.60 60.00
CA TRP A 39 -9.75 -63.04 59.36
C TRP A 39 -9.56 -64.55 59.42
N SER A 40 -9.09 -65.13 58.32
CA SER A 40 -8.76 -66.55 58.23
C SER A 40 -7.77 -66.95 59.32
N GLY A 41 -8.12 -67.95 60.13
CA GLY A 41 -7.29 -68.41 61.25
C GLY A 41 -7.11 -67.40 62.39
N GLY A 42 -7.87 -66.30 62.41
CA GLY A 42 -7.76 -65.24 63.43
C GLY A 42 -6.56 -64.30 63.24
N SER A 43 -5.82 -64.41 62.14
CA SER A 43 -4.63 -63.60 61.85
C SER A 43 -5.04 -62.22 61.30
N VAL A 44 -5.19 -61.25 62.20
CA VAL A 44 -5.47 -59.86 61.83
C VAL A 44 -4.25 -59.26 61.15
N ALA A 45 -4.41 -58.77 59.93
CA ALA A 45 -3.30 -58.15 59.19
C ALA A 45 -2.84 -56.87 59.90
N ASP A 46 -1.54 -56.78 60.21
CA ASP A 46 -0.88 -55.60 60.77
C ASP A 46 0.66 -55.71 60.60
N GLY A 47 1.36 -54.58 60.58
CA GLY A 47 2.80 -54.48 60.50
C GLY A 47 3.36 -54.07 59.13
N SER A 48 4.55 -53.45 59.18
CA SER A 48 5.32 -53.03 58.00
C SER A 48 5.70 -54.23 57.13
N GLY A 49 5.40 -54.17 55.83
CA GLY A 49 5.70 -55.23 54.86
C GLY A 49 4.72 -56.41 54.82
N PHE A 50 3.74 -56.47 55.73
CA PHE A 50 2.71 -57.52 55.72
C PHE A 50 1.52 -57.16 54.84
N THR A 51 0.75 -58.17 54.44
CA THR A 51 -0.33 -58.08 53.46
C THR A 51 -1.70 -58.28 54.11
N ALA A 52 -2.61 -57.34 53.86
CA ALA A 52 -4.03 -57.51 54.09
C ALA A 52 -4.70 -57.90 52.76
N ASN A 53 -5.14 -59.15 52.68
CA ASN A 53 -5.69 -59.77 51.47
C ASN A 53 -7.23 -59.85 51.52
N PHE A 54 -7.88 -59.07 50.67
CA PHE A 54 -9.33 -59.01 50.44
C PHE A 54 -9.75 -59.68 49.11
N ASN A 55 -8.85 -60.38 48.41
CA ASN A 55 -9.10 -60.97 47.09
C ASN A 55 -9.72 -62.38 47.11
N THR A 56 -10.07 -62.90 48.28
CA THR A 56 -10.57 -64.29 48.40
C THR A 56 -12.10 -64.38 48.46
N LEU A 57 -12.80 -63.25 48.53
CA LEU A 57 -14.26 -63.24 48.67
C LEU A 57 -14.98 -63.26 47.31
N ASP A 58 -16.15 -63.88 47.33
CA ASP A 58 -17.24 -63.64 46.38
C ASP A 58 -18.06 -62.48 46.95
N LEU A 59 -18.01 -61.31 46.33
CA LEU A 59 -18.80 -60.17 46.79
C LEU A 59 -20.24 -60.31 46.33
N THR A 60 -21.18 -60.49 47.27
CA THR A 60 -22.64 -60.51 46.97
C THR A 60 -23.35 -59.16 47.14
N GLU A 61 -22.69 -58.20 47.78
CA GLU A 61 -23.09 -56.81 48.02
C GLU A 61 -21.84 -55.95 48.28
N ASP A 62 -21.98 -54.65 48.55
CA ASP A 62 -20.86 -53.81 48.97
C ASP A 62 -20.26 -54.32 50.29
N ASN A 63 -18.94 -54.35 50.38
CA ASN A 63 -18.23 -54.81 51.58
C ASN A 63 -17.46 -53.64 52.20
N LEU A 64 -17.85 -53.29 53.43
CA LEU A 64 -17.34 -52.15 54.19
C LEU A 64 -16.42 -52.62 55.32
N VAL A 65 -15.12 -52.44 55.13
CA VAL A 65 -14.12 -52.72 56.16
C VAL A 65 -13.93 -51.46 57.00
N HIS A 66 -14.29 -51.53 58.27
CA HIS A 66 -14.17 -50.42 59.20
C HIS A 66 -12.82 -50.44 59.91
N MET A 67 -11.95 -49.44 59.69
CA MET A 67 -10.79 -49.26 60.55
C MET A 67 -11.26 -48.69 61.89
N ASP A 68 -11.33 -49.55 62.89
CA ASP A 68 -11.71 -49.22 64.26
C ASP A 68 -10.50 -48.86 65.16
N THR A 69 -9.29 -49.11 64.66
CA THR A 69 -8.02 -48.64 65.23
C THR A 69 -7.05 -48.26 64.10
N ALA A 70 -6.05 -47.43 64.38
CA ALA A 70 -4.94 -47.20 63.44
C ALA A 70 -4.23 -48.51 63.05
N ARG A 71 -3.75 -48.58 61.80
CA ARG A 71 -3.09 -49.77 61.25
C ARG A 71 -1.80 -49.42 60.53
N ILE A 72 -0.83 -50.33 60.60
CA ILE A 72 0.37 -50.28 59.76
C ILE A 72 0.27 -51.46 58.80
N ILE A 73 0.38 -51.23 57.49
CA ILE A 73 0.29 -52.31 56.48
C ILE A 73 1.36 -52.08 55.40
N GLY A 74 1.94 -53.16 54.89
CA GLY A 74 2.78 -53.12 53.69
C GLY A 74 1.98 -53.15 52.41
N ASN A 75 1.09 -54.14 52.28
CA ASN A 75 0.34 -54.37 51.05
C ASN A 75 -1.16 -54.56 51.29
N LEU A 76 -1.97 -54.01 50.41
CA LEU A 76 -3.42 -54.27 50.33
C LEU A 76 -3.71 -54.96 49.01
N VAL A 77 -4.51 -56.04 49.03
CA VAL A 77 -4.93 -56.73 47.81
C VAL A 77 -6.44 -56.82 47.79
N PHE A 78 -7.10 -56.10 46.88
CA PHE A 78 -8.55 -56.16 46.66
C PHE A 78 -8.88 -57.02 45.46
N GLY A 79 -9.99 -57.76 45.54
CA GLY A 79 -10.50 -58.55 44.43
C GLY A 79 -11.89 -59.12 44.68
N ASP A 80 -12.43 -59.78 43.65
CA ASP A 80 -13.71 -60.48 43.68
C ASP A 80 -13.54 -61.76 42.86
N THR A 81 -13.93 -62.90 43.44
CA THR A 81 -13.74 -64.22 42.82
C THR A 81 -14.82 -64.58 41.79
N ILE A 82 -15.84 -63.73 41.60
CA ILE A 82 -16.92 -63.94 40.62
C ILE A 82 -16.50 -63.55 39.19
N PRO A 83 -16.75 -64.41 38.17
CA PRO A 83 -16.76 -63.99 36.76
C PRO A 83 -17.91 -63.03 36.48
N ASP A 84 -17.62 -61.88 35.86
CA ASP A 84 -18.53 -60.78 35.49
C ASP A 84 -19.98 -61.23 35.19
N VAL A 85 -20.87 -61.09 36.19
CA VAL A 85 -22.31 -61.27 36.02
C VAL A 85 -22.97 -59.91 35.93
N SER A 86 -23.60 -59.64 34.77
CA SER A 86 -24.15 -58.34 34.41
C SER A 86 -25.18 -57.83 35.42
N GLY A 87 -24.96 -56.63 35.98
CA GLY A 87 -26.02 -55.79 36.56
C GLY A 87 -25.89 -55.40 38.04
N SER A 88 -24.98 -56.00 38.81
CA SER A 88 -24.79 -55.64 40.23
C SER A 88 -23.49 -54.84 40.43
N ARG A 89 -23.63 -53.56 40.82
CA ARG A 89 -22.51 -52.72 41.32
C ARG A 89 -22.18 -53.17 42.74
N ARG A 90 -20.99 -53.71 42.93
CA ARG A 90 -20.48 -54.14 44.24
C ARG A 90 -19.07 -53.61 44.38
N HIS A 91 -18.70 -53.11 45.55
CA HIS A 91 -17.38 -52.55 45.74
C HIS A 91 -16.85 -52.72 47.15
N TRP A 92 -15.54 -52.64 47.25
CA TRP A 92 -14.85 -52.57 48.53
C TRP A 92 -14.85 -51.13 49.02
N THR A 93 -15.12 -50.92 50.30
CA THR A 93 -14.85 -49.65 50.98
C THR A 93 -14.03 -49.92 52.24
N LEU A 94 -12.93 -49.20 52.40
CA LEU A 94 -12.13 -49.15 53.61
C LEU A 94 -12.24 -47.75 54.22
N ASP A 95 -12.92 -47.63 55.35
CA ASP A 95 -13.14 -46.35 56.03
C ASP A 95 -12.41 -46.25 57.37
N ASN A 96 -12.49 -45.08 58.00
CA ASN A 96 -11.91 -44.80 59.31
C ASN A 96 -12.89 -45.02 60.49
N ASN A 97 -14.01 -45.71 60.25
CA ASN A 97 -15.10 -45.92 61.19
C ASN A 97 -15.61 -44.60 61.85
N GLY A 98 -15.61 -43.50 61.09
CA GLY A 98 -16.02 -42.19 61.57
C GLY A 98 -15.03 -41.52 62.54
N ASN A 99 -13.81 -42.04 62.69
CA ASN A 99 -12.80 -41.52 63.60
C ASN A 99 -11.49 -41.20 62.85
N ALA A 100 -11.14 -39.91 62.75
CA ALA A 100 -9.93 -39.44 62.07
C ALA A 100 -8.62 -39.99 62.66
N ALA A 101 -8.62 -40.47 63.92
CA ALA A 101 -7.43 -41.11 64.51
C ALA A 101 -7.15 -42.52 63.94
N ASN A 102 -8.10 -43.12 63.22
CA ASN A 102 -7.95 -44.43 62.59
C ASN A 102 -7.28 -44.28 61.22
N VAL A 103 -5.98 -43.97 61.27
CA VAL A 103 -5.11 -43.74 60.10
C VAL A 103 -4.55 -45.06 59.58
N LEU A 104 -4.55 -45.24 58.26
CA LEU A 104 -3.85 -46.32 57.57
C LEU A 104 -2.43 -45.88 57.22
N THR A 105 -1.44 -46.39 57.96
CA THR A 105 -0.03 -46.12 57.65
C THR A 105 0.52 -47.19 56.71
N LEU A 106 0.82 -46.82 55.47
CA LEU A 106 1.52 -47.68 54.53
C LEU A 106 3.03 -47.64 54.82
N ALA A 107 3.61 -48.81 55.11
CA ALA A 107 5.00 -48.94 55.52
C ALA A 107 5.66 -50.20 54.95
N GLY A 108 6.91 -50.06 54.52
CA GLY A 108 7.67 -51.12 53.85
C GLY A 108 8.66 -50.49 52.88
N THR A 109 9.31 -51.33 52.06
CA THR A 109 10.20 -50.85 50.98
C THR A 109 9.42 -50.29 49.79
N THR A 110 8.28 -50.93 49.46
CA THR A 110 7.45 -50.59 48.30
C THR A 110 5.98 -50.87 48.63
N PRO A 111 5.32 -50.01 49.43
CA PRO A 111 3.94 -50.27 49.83
C PRO A 111 3.02 -50.31 48.60
N THR A 112 2.24 -51.39 48.47
CA THR A 112 1.47 -51.66 47.26
C THR A 112 0.00 -51.85 47.58
N ILE A 113 -0.88 -51.20 46.81
CA ILE A 113 -2.30 -51.48 46.77
C ILE A 113 -2.61 -52.10 45.42
N THR A 114 -2.80 -53.41 45.41
CA THR A 114 -3.23 -54.14 44.22
C THR A 114 -4.74 -54.19 44.19
N VAL A 115 -5.35 -53.68 43.11
CA VAL A 115 -6.77 -53.89 42.83
C VAL A 115 -6.86 -54.80 41.62
N ASN A 116 -7.15 -56.08 41.87
CA ASN A 116 -7.38 -57.04 40.80
C ASN A 116 -8.63 -56.67 40.01
N GLN A 117 -8.88 -57.39 38.92
CA GLN A 117 -10.12 -57.24 38.17
C GLN A 117 -11.34 -57.52 39.06
N LEU A 118 -12.07 -56.47 39.44
CA LEU A 118 -13.30 -56.55 40.26
C LEU A 118 -14.57 -56.71 39.40
N GLY A 119 -14.48 -56.61 38.08
CA GLY A 119 -15.61 -56.66 37.14
C GLY A 119 -15.21 -56.21 35.73
N ALA A 120 -16.18 -55.78 34.92
CA ALA A 120 -15.92 -55.16 33.62
C ALA A 120 -14.99 -53.93 33.74
N LEU A 121 -14.04 -53.80 32.82
CA LEU A 121 -13.03 -52.74 32.80
C LEU A 121 -13.59 -51.35 32.39
N SER A 122 -14.85 -51.27 31.94
CA SER A 122 -15.48 -50.03 31.47
C SER A 122 -17.02 -50.12 31.53
N GLY A 123 -17.69 -48.95 31.63
CA GLY A 123 -19.15 -48.81 31.54
C GLY A 123 -19.89 -48.75 32.88
N SER A 124 -21.23 -48.83 32.84
CA SER A 124 -22.09 -48.65 34.02
C SER A 124 -21.91 -49.71 35.12
N ASN A 125 -21.21 -50.81 34.82
CA ASN A 125 -20.99 -51.96 35.70
C ASN A 125 -19.55 -52.04 36.25
N GLN A 126 -18.72 -51.01 36.03
CA GLN A 126 -17.36 -50.96 36.56
C GLN A 126 -17.39 -51.06 38.10
N ARG A 127 -16.51 -51.91 38.64
CA ARG A 127 -16.33 -52.12 40.08
C ARG A 127 -14.96 -51.58 40.52
N TRP A 128 -14.84 -51.24 41.79
CA TRP A 128 -13.74 -50.43 42.32
C TRP A 128 -13.50 -50.73 43.81
N ALA A 129 -12.36 -50.30 44.32
CA ALA A 129 -12.08 -50.28 45.75
C ALA A 129 -11.94 -48.83 46.19
N THR A 130 -12.65 -48.43 47.24
CA THR A 130 -12.60 -47.08 47.82
C THR A 130 -11.85 -47.13 49.15
N ILE A 131 -10.89 -46.23 49.34
CA ILE A 131 -10.27 -45.96 50.65
C ILE A 131 -10.60 -44.53 51.04
N SER A 132 -11.44 -44.39 52.07
CA SER A 132 -11.82 -43.09 52.64
C SER A 132 -11.08 -42.75 53.92
N ALA A 133 -10.41 -43.73 54.54
CA ALA A 133 -9.45 -43.49 55.62
C ALA A 133 -8.24 -42.68 55.12
N GLU A 134 -7.65 -41.87 56.00
CA GLU A 134 -6.37 -41.21 55.73
C GLU A 134 -5.28 -42.26 55.51
N ILE A 135 -4.57 -42.13 54.39
CA ILE A 135 -3.33 -42.87 54.15
C ILE A 135 -2.13 -42.01 54.58
N ALA A 136 -1.31 -42.54 55.47
CA ALA A 136 -0.06 -41.96 55.93
C ALA A 136 1.15 -42.86 55.59
N GLY A 137 2.37 -42.35 55.73
CA GLY A 137 3.62 -43.09 55.45
C GLY A 137 4.67 -42.24 54.73
N THR A 138 5.87 -42.79 54.54
CA THR A 138 6.98 -42.05 53.88
C THR A 138 7.61 -42.78 52.70
N SER A 139 7.13 -43.98 52.36
CA SER A 139 7.71 -44.84 51.32
C SER A 139 6.98 -44.75 49.98
N GLY A 140 6.09 -43.78 49.79
CA GLY A 140 5.22 -43.70 48.61
C GLY A 140 4.10 -44.74 48.61
N LEU A 141 3.46 -44.86 47.44
CA LEU A 141 2.36 -45.79 47.18
C LEU A 141 2.50 -46.34 45.77
N THR A 142 2.42 -47.66 45.60
CA THR A 142 2.27 -48.29 44.28
C THR A 142 0.83 -48.78 44.12
N LYS A 143 0.13 -48.28 43.12
CA LYS A 143 -1.16 -48.80 42.65
C LYS A 143 -0.89 -49.81 41.54
N ASP A 144 -1.27 -51.05 41.81
CA ASP A 144 -1.08 -52.20 40.90
C ASP A 144 -2.43 -52.87 40.58
N GLY A 145 -2.43 -53.74 39.57
CA GLY A 145 -3.59 -54.47 39.07
C GLY A 145 -4.57 -53.62 38.23
N VAL A 146 -5.26 -54.29 37.30
CA VAL A 146 -6.14 -53.66 36.30
C VAL A 146 -7.39 -52.94 36.84
N GLY A 147 -7.73 -53.12 38.12
CA GLY A 147 -8.92 -52.52 38.72
C GLY A 147 -8.76 -51.04 39.11
N MET A 148 -9.88 -50.36 39.34
CA MET A 148 -9.91 -48.96 39.79
C MET A 148 -9.78 -48.87 41.32
N LEU A 149 -8.82 -48.07 41.80
CA LEU A 149 -8.70 -47.63 43.18
C LEU A 149 -9.21 -46.19 43.29
N VAL A 150 -10.08 -45.91 44.25
CA VAL A 150 -10.47 -44.55 44.61
C VAL A 150 -10.02 -44.18 46.00
N LEU A 151 -9.36 -43.03 46.07
CA LEU A 151 -9.00 -42.40 47.33
C LEU A 151 -9.89 -41.18 47.53
N THR A 152 -10.47 -41.04 48.72
CA THR A 152 -11.30 -39.87 49.09
C THR A 152 -10.83 -39.17 50.37
N GLY A 153 -10.02 -39.84 51.20
CA GLY A 153 -9.48 -39.28 52.44
C GLY A 153 -8.36 -38.26 52.18
N ALA A 154 -8.17 -37.32 53.10
CA ALA A 154 -7.07 -36.34 53.06
C ALA A 154 -5.72 -37.03 53.37
N ASN A 155 -4.99 -37.46 52.35
CA ASN A 155 -3.84 -38.35 52.50
C ASN A 155 -2.54 -37.59 52.84
N THR A 156 -1.81 -38.04 53.86
CA THR A 156 -0.58 -37.39 54.35
C THR A 156 0.71 -38.11 53.98
N TYR A 157 0.64 -39.27 53.31
CA TYR A 157 1.84 -40.00 52.90
C TYR A 157 2.77 -39.18 52.00
N THR A 158 4.08 -39.44 52.03
CA THR A 158 5.07 -38.83 51.13
C THR A 158 5.78 -39.87 50.28
N GLY A 159 6.53 -39.42 49.28
CA GLY A 159 7.15 -40.28 48.26
C GLY A 159 6.31 -40.39 46.98
N THR A 160 6.83 -41.11 45.98
CA THR A 160 6.17 -41.26 44.68
C THR A 160 4.91 -42.13 44.80
N THR A 161 3.85 -41.71 44.11
CA THR A 161 2.67 -42.53 43.82
C THR A 161 2.86 -43.12 42.43
N ALA A 162 3.23 -44.40 42.35
CA ALA A 162 3.34 -45.12 41.08
C ALA A 162 1.98 -45.74 40.75
N ILE A 163 1.49 -45.55 39.51
CA ILE A 163 0.32 -46.23 38.97
C ILE A 163 0.84 -47.16 37.88
N ASP A 164 1.06 -48.42 38.24
CA ASP A 164 1.65 -49.43 37.37
C ASP A 164 0.59 -50.03 36.43
N GLU A 165 -0.64 -50.22 36.93
CA GLU A 165 -1.78 -50.72 36.17
C GLU A 165 -3.12 -50.14 36.66
N GLY A 166 -4.11 -50.16 35.76
CA GLY A 166 -5.48 -49.76 36.05
C GLY A 166 -5.66 -48.25 36.27
N GLU A 167 -6.65 -47.89 37.07
CA GLU A 167 -6.99 -46.49 37.36
C GLU A 167 -6.78 -46.18 38.84
N LEU A 168 -6.02 -45.12 39.13
CA LEU A 168 -6.06 -44.43 40.41
C LEU A 168 -6.92 -43.19 40.24
N LYS A 169 -8.06 -43.13 40.92
CA LYS A 169 -8.94 -41.98 40.90
C LYS A 169 -8.92 -41.27 42.25
N LEU A 170 -8.61 -39.97 42.21
CA LEU A 170 -8.48 -39.11 43.37
C LEU A 170 -9.68 -38.17 43.43
N GLN A 171 -10.41 -38.21 44.53
CA GLN A 171 -11.63 -37.44 44.77
C GLN A 171 -11.54 -36.66 46.08
N GLY A 172 -12.29 -35.56 46.15
CA GLY A 172 -12.38 -34.75 47.36
C GLY A 172 -11.01 -34.22 47.79
N ASP A 173 -10.58 -34.57 49.01
CA ASP A 173 -9.29 -34.14 49.56
C ASP A 173 -8.15 -35.13 49.26
N ALA A 174 -8.37 -36.17 48.46
CA ALA A 174 -7.32 -37.15 48.19
C ALA A 174 -6.14 -36.62 47.38
N PHE A 175 -6.38 -35.59 46.56
CA PHE A 175 -5.33 -34.83 45.89
C PHE A 175 -4.86 -33.60 46.69
N SER A 176 -5.68 -33.15 47.65
CA SER A 176 -5.39 -32.00 48.52
C SER A 176 -4.51 -32.46 49.71
N GLY A 177 -3.70 -31.58 50.31
CA GLY A 177 -2.87 -31.95 51.48
C GLY A 177 -1.36 -31.86 51.27
N THR A 178 -0.64 -32.99 51.20
CA THR A 178 0.83 -33.04 51.08
C THR A 178 1.27 -33.25 49.63
N ALA A 179 2.21 -32.43 49.14
CA ALA A 179 2.78 -32.56 47.79
C ALA A 179 3.53 -33.89 47.60
N ARG A 180 3.29 -34.54 46.47
CA ARG A 180 3.94 -35.80 46.06
C ARG A 180 4.07 -35.90 44.55
N ASP A 181 4.94 -36.79 44.09
CA ASP A 181 5.09 -37.10 42.66
C ASP A 181 4.18 -38.26 42.26
N TYR A 182 3.75 -38.26 41.00
CA TYR A 182 2.95 -39.30 40.37
C TYR A 182 3.66 -39.82 39.13
N SER A 183 3.81 -41.14 39.03
CA SER A 183 4.35 -41.84 37.85
C SER A 183 3.27 -42.73 37.27
N ILE A 184 2.88 -42.48 36.02
CA ILE A 184 1.80 -43.19 35.35
C ILE A 184 2.39 -44.11 34.27
N ALA A 185 2.30 -45.42 34.46
CA ALA A 185 2.76 -46.39 33.48
C ALA A 185 1.89 -46.39 32.21
N ALA A 186 2.45 -46.92 31.11
CA ALA A 186 1.71 -47.04 29.85
C ALA A 186 0.40 -47.83 30.05
N GLY A 187 -0.72 -47.26 29.59
CA GLY A 187 -2.06 -47.86 29.74
C GLY A 187 -2.71 -47.66 31.13
N ALA A 188 -1.97 -47.14 32.12
CA ALA A 188 -2.53 -46.77 33.41
C ALA A 188 -3.13 -45.35 33.39
N VAL A 189 -4.01 -45.07 34.35
CA VAL A 189 -4.74 -43.80 34.45
C VAL A 189 -4.59 -43.20 35.83
N LEU A 190 -4.15 -41.94 35.91
CA LEU A 190 -4.40 -41.07 37.06
C LEU A 190 -5.61 -40.19 36.74
N ASN A 191 -6.72 -40.40 37.43
CA ASN A 191 -7.94 -39.61 37.25
C ASN A 191 -8.14 -38.64 38.42
N LEU A 192 -8.18 -37.34 38.13
CA LEU A 192 -8.49 -36.31 39.12
C LEU A 192 -9.96 -35.89 38.95
N ASP A 193 -10.78 -36.19 39.96
CA ASP A 193 -12.22 -35.93 39.95
C ASP A 193 -12.59 -34.89 41.02
N GLY A 194 -13.17 -33.77 40.59
CA GLY A 194 -13.68 -32.72 41.45
C GLY A 194 -12.75 -31.50 41.61
N ASN A 195 -13.21 -30.54 42.42
CA ASN A 195 -12.51 -29.30 42.75
C ASN A 195 -11.32 -29.58 43.69
N ASN A 196 -10.29 -30.21 43.15
CA ASN A 196 -9.11 -30.62 43.89
C ASN A 196 -8.32 -29.37 44.29
N THR A 197 -8.52 -28.90 45.52
CA THR A 197 -7.65 -27.85 46.09
C THR A 197 -6.29 -28.44 46.43
N TRP A 198 -5.30 -27.58 46.53
CA TRP A 198 -3.97 -27.94 46.07
C TRP A 198 -2.98 -27.64 47.21
N ALA A 199 -2.43 -28.68 47.84
CA ALA A 199 -1.26 -28.72 48.76
C ALA A 199 -0.16 -27.66 48.51
N THR A 200 0.47 -27.11 49.56
CA THR A 200 1.70 -26.31 49.43
C THR A 200 2.90 -27.17 48.98
N GLY A 201 3.75 -26.67 48.08
CA GLY A 201 4.92 -27.40 47.55
C GLY A 201 4.83 -27.73 46.05
N THR A 202 5.71 -28.59 45.57
CA THR A 202 5.78 -29.01 44.15
C THR A 202 5.39 -30.47 44.01
N SER A 203 4.53 -30.77 43.04
CA SER A 203 4.19 -32.13 42.61
C SER A 203 4.57 -32.33 41.15
N THR A 204 5.19 -33.45 40.83
CA THR A 204 5.50 -33.84 39.44
C THR A 204 4.53 -34.91 38.98
N ILE A 205 3.96 -34.76 37.79
CA ILE A 205 3.20 -35.80 37.11
C ILE A 205 4.02 -36.22 35.88
N ASN A 206 4.43 -37.47 35.83
CA ASN A 206 5.26 -38.02 34.75
C ASN A 206 4.79 -39.42 34.32
N GLY A 207 5.45 -39.96 33.29
CA GLY A 207 5.17 -41.28 32.73
C GLY A 207 4.52 -41.21 31.35
N THR A 208 4.05 -42.36 30.85
CA THR A 208 3.51 -42.55 29.50
C THR A 208 2.04 -43.00 29.50
N GLY A 209 1.38 -42.97 30.66
CA GLY A 209 -0.05 -43.25 30.79
C GLY A 209 -0.94 -42.02 30.61
N THR A 210 -2.17 -42.10 31.10
CA THR A 210 -3.17 -41.03 30.97
C THR A 210 -3.32 -40.25 32.28
N LEU A 211 -3.17 -38.93 32.22
CA LEU A 211 -3.72 -38.01 33.21
C LEU A 211 -5.13 -37.61 32.76
N ARG A 212 -6.15 -38.01 33.49
CA ARG A 212 -7.55 -37.70 33.19
C ARG A 212 -8.13 -36.72 34.21
N LEU A 213 -8.95 -35.79 33.73
CA LEU A 213 -9.77 -34.91 34.56
C LEU A 213 -11.24 -35.25 34.31
N THR A 214 -11.94 -35.73 35.34
CA THR A 214 -13.40 -35.97 35.26
C THR A 214 -14.13 -35.02 36.20
N GLY A 215 -14.73 -33.96 35.67
CA GLY A 215 -15.53 -33.00 36.43
C GLY A 215 -14.74 -32.07 37.37
N GLY A 216 -15.25 -30.86 37.57
CA GLY A 216 -14.67 -29.88 38.50
C GLY A 216 -13.47 -29.11 37.92
N LEU A 217 -12.81 -28.33 38.76
CA LEU A 217 -11.69 -27.47 38.39
C LEU A 217 -10.37 -28.06 38.93
N LEU A 218 -9.41 -28.26 38.04
CA LEU A 218 -8.00 -28.39 38.38
C LEU A 218 -7.32 -27.02 38.19
N GLY A 219 -7.06 -26.28 39.26
CA GLY A 219 -6.42 -24.97 39.19
C GLY A 219 -5.79 -24.51 40.52
N ALA A 220 -4.79 -23.63 40.48
CA ALA A 220 -4.12 -23.15 41.68
C ALA A 220 -4.96 -22.07 42.41
N ALA A 221 -5.33 -22.35 43.66
CA ALA A 221 -6.13 -21.44 44.48
C ALA A 221 -5.34 -20.67 45.56
N SER A 222 -4.02 -20.86 45.69
CA SER A 222 -3.24 -20.23 46.77
C SER A 222 -1.73 -20.06 46.48
N ASN A 223 -1.08 -19.17 47.25
CA ASN A 223 0.34 -18.85 47.16
C ASN A 223 1.24 -20.07 47.50
N GLY A 224 2.22 -20.38 46.63
CA GLY A 224 3.35 -21.27 46.96
C GLY A 224 3.24 -22.73 46.52
N ARG A 225 2.36 -23.07 45.56
CA ARG A 225 2.27 -24.40 44.95
C ARG A 225 2.83 -24.42 43.53
N LYS A 226 3.38 -25.55 43.05
CA LYS A 226 3.73 -25.79 41.63
C LYS A 226 3.34 -27.21 41.20
N VAL A 227 2.91 -27.39 39.96
CA VAL A 227 2.79 -28.73 39.34
C VAL A 227 3.70 -28.78 38.13
N ASN A 228 4.61 -29.76 38.07
CA ASN A 228 5.40 -30.04 36.88
C ASN A 228 4.67 -31.10 36.06
N MET A 229 4.32 -30.77 34.82
CA MET A 229 3.87 -31.72 33.81
C MET A 229 5.11 -32.20 33.05
N GLU A 230 5.49 -33.45 33.25
CA GLU A 230 6.66 -34.10 32.64
C GLU A 230 6.25 -35.46 32.02
N LEU A 231 5.08 -35.48 31.38
CA LEU A 231 4.57 -36.66 30.69
C LEU A 231 5.32 -36.87 29.36
N GLY A 232 5.58 -38.13 29.00
CA GLY A 232 6.31 -38.53 27.79
C GLY A 232 5.44 -38.59 26.53
N SER A 233 6.08 -38.88 25.39
CA SER A 233 5.52 -38.85 24.03
C SER A 233 4.25 -39.66 23.79
N ASP A 234 4.02 -40.74 24.54
CA ASP A 234 2.83 -41.60 24.40
C ASP A 234 1.76 -41.33 25.46
N ALA A 235 1.99 -40.35 26.33
CA ALA A 235 1.05 -39.99 27.36
C ALA A 235 -0.13 -39.18 26.80
N LEU A 236 -1.24 -39.22 27.53
CA LEU A 236 -2.43 -38.45 27.21
C LEU A 236 -2.86 -37.59 28.41
N ILE A 237 -3.11 -36.32 28.17
CA ILE A 237 -3.86 -35.44 29.07
C ILE A 237 -5.30 -35.37 28.57
N ASP A 238 -6.24 -35.97 29.30
CA ASP A 238 -7.65 -36.11 28.93
C ASP A 238 -8.54 -35.22 29.79
N ILE A 239 -8.93 -34.05 29.27
CA ILE A 239 -9.85 -33.12 29.92
C ILE A 239 -11.28 -33.44 29.46
N GLN A 240 -12.02 -34.20 30.27
CA GLN A 240 -13.36 -34.64 29.88
C GLN A 240 -14.40 -33.52 29.95
N SER A 241 -15.52 -33.72 29.26
CA SER A 241 -16.68 -32.82 29.32
C SER A 241 -17.08 -32.51 30.77
N GLY A 242 -17.21 -31.21 31.08
CA GLY A 242 -17.54 -30.72 32.43
C GLY A 242 -16.35 -30.60 33.39
N ALA A 243 -15.13 -30.96 32.97
CA ALA A 243 -13.89 -30.64 33.67
C ALA A 243 -13.27 -29.33 33.16
N GLU A 244 -12.55 -28.62 34.02
CA GLU A 244 -11.73 -27.46 33.68
C GLU A 244 -10.28 -27.68 34.16
N LEU A 245 -9.30 -27.51 33.27
CA LEU A 245 -7.90 -27.33 33.62
C LEU A 245 -7.56 -25.84 33.51
N ARG A 246 -7.13 -25.22 34.62
CA ARG A 246 -6.72 -23.82 34.64
C ARG A 246 -5.22 -23.70 34.84
N ASN A 247 -4.53 -23.20 33.83
CA ASN A 247 -3.10 -22.94 33.84
C ASN A 247 -2.79 -21.55 34.42
N GLY A 248 -2.74 -21.42 35.75
CA GLY A 248 -2.42 -20.13 36.39
C GLY A 248 -2.64 -20.08 37.92
N GLY A 249 -2.37 -18.90 38.50
CA GLY A 249 -2.45 -18.55 39.93
C GLY A 249 -1.10 -18.60 40.65
N TRP A 250 -0.47 -17.43 40.90
CA TRP A 250 0.80 -17.19 41.68
C TRP A 250 1.75 -18.39 41.92
N SER A 251 2.08 -19.10 40.82
CA SER A 251 2.92 -20.31 40.62
C SER A 251 2.11 -21.44 39.95
N GLY A 252 1.90 -21.32 38.64
CA GLY A 252 1.05 -22.21 37.84
C GLY A 252 1.61 -23.62 37.56
N ILE A 253 1.13 -24.21 36.47
CA ILE A 253 1.61 -25.49 35.94
C ILE A 253 2.86 -25.21 35.09
N ASN A 254 3.92 -25.97 35.31
CA ASN A 254 5.13 -25.96 34.48
C ASN A 254 5.02 -27.04 33.40
N TRP A 255 5.14 -26.64 32.14
CA TRP A 255 4.96 -27.50 30.96
C TRP A 255 6.26 -27.78 30.22
N ASP A 256 7.42 -27.30 30.69
CA ASP A 256 8.65 -27.25 29.89
C ASP A 256 9.14 -28.62 29.39
N ASN A 257 8.83 -29.69 30.12
CA ASN A 257 9.22 -31.07 29.81
C ASN A 257 8.04 -31.93 29.34
N ASN A 258 6.87 -31.35 29.09
CA ASN A 258 5.70 -32.10 28.67
C ASN A 258 5.76 -32.43 27.18
N LEU A 259 5.64 -33.72 26.85
CA LEU A 259 5.59 -34.25 25.48
C LEU A 259 4.26 -34.97 25.20
N ALA A 260 3.29 -34.90 26.11
CA ALA A 260 2.02 -35.62 25.99
C ALA A 260 1.08 -34.98 24.95
N ASP A 261 0.26 -35.84 24.35
CA ASP A 261 -0.97 -35.44 23.67
C ASP A 261 -1.97 -34.85 24.66
N MET A 262 -2.88 -34.02 24.16
CA MET A 262 -3.99 -33.47 24.93
C MET A 262 -5.32 -33.61 24.19
N ASN A 263 -6.30 -34.23 24.85
CA ASN A 263 -7.70 -34.24 24.47
C ASN A 263 -8.47 -33.24 25.33
N VAL A 264 -9.14 -32.28 24.72
CA VAL A 264 -9.95 -31.25 25.39
C VAL A 264 -11.40 -31.37 24.97
N ASP A 265 -12.20 -32.11 25.73
CA ASP A 265 -13.67 -32.12 25.62
C ASP A 265 -14.36 -31.22 26.67
N GLY A 266 -13.62 -30.87 27.73
CA GLY A 266 -14.03 -29.90 28.74
C GLY A 266 -13.55 -28.47 28.42
N THR A 267 -12.93 -27.82 29.40
CA THR A 267 -12.33 -26.48 29.25
C THR A 267 -10.85 -26.50 29.64
N LEU A 268 -10.00 -25.94 28.79
CA LEU A 268 -8.64 -25.52 29.14
C LEU A 268 -8.62 -23.99 29.23
N ASP A 269 -8.44 -23.44 30.43
CA ASP A 269 -8.21 -22.01 30.63
C ASP A 269 -6.70 -21.74 30.75
N ILE A 270 -6.10 -21.12 29.73
CA ILE A 270 -4.67 -20.83 29.69
C ILE A 270 -4.24 -19.58 30.50
N TRP A 271 -5.17 -19.04 31.30
CA TRP A 271 -5.02 -18.04 32.38
C TRP A 271 -3.70 -17.23 32.46
N ASP A 272 -2.98 -17.21 33.59
CA ASP A 272 -1.73 -16.44 33.79
C ASP A 272 -0.48 -17.31 34.05
N GLY A 273 -0.57 -18.60 33.72
CA GLY A 273 0.52 -19.56 33.85
C GLY A 273 1.63 -19.39 32.80
N THR A 274 2.60 -20.32 32.80
CA THR A 274 3.61 -20.39 31.73
C THR A 274 2.98 -20.89 30.42
N ALA A 275 3.72 -20.84 29.31
CA ALA A 275 3.28 -21.42 28.05
C ALA A 275 2.81 -22.87 28.24
N VAL A 276 1.64 -23.21 27.70
CA VAL A 276 1.13 -24.58 27.65
C VAL A 276 1.84 -25.29 26.50
N LYS A 277 2.35 -26.50 26.73
CA LYS A 277 3.09 -27.30 25.74
C LYS A 277 2.49 -28.70 25.65
N VAL A 278 2.05 -29.09 24.46
CA VAL A 278 1.45 -30.40 24.17
C VAL A 278 1.88 -30.89 22.80
N ASP A 279 1.81 -32.20 22.58
CA ASP A 279 2.15 -32.78 21.28
C ASP A 279 0.98 -32.71 20.31
N ALA A 280 0.06 -33.68 20.26
CA ALA A 280 -1.19 -33.53 19.53
C ALA A 280 -2.27 -32.81 20.35
N LEU A 281 -3.04 -31.93 19.72
CA LEU A 281 -4.25 -31.33 20.31
C LEU A 281 -5.51 -31.90 19.65
N THR A 282 -6.39 -32.48 20.46
CA THR A 282 -7.65 -33.11 20.05
C THR A 282 -8.82 -32.69 20.95
N GLY A 283 -10.04 -33.09 20.58
CA GLY A 283 -11.25 -32.88 21.37
C GLY A 283 -12.17 -31.79 20.83
N SER A 284 -13.33 -31.64 21.48
CA SER A 284 -14.45 -30.81 21.03
C SER A 284 -14.81 -29.65 21.96
N GLY A 285 -14.02 -29.45 23.01
CA GLY A 285 -14.26 -28.52 24.11
C GLY A 285 -13.83 -27.08 23.82
N THR A 286 -13.51 -26.35 24.88
CA THR A 286 -13.12 -24.93 24.78
C THR A 286 -11.71 -24.71 25.31
N ILE A 287 -10.88 -24.00 24.55
CA ILE A 287 -9.65 -23.40 25.06
C ILE A 287 -9.89 -21.90 25.18
N THR A 288 -9.68 -21.34 26.36
CA THR A 288 -9.99 -19.93 26.67
C THR A 288 -8.85 -19.26 27.41
N HIS A 289 -8.85 -17.93 27.41
CA HIS A 289 -8.03 -17.11 28.31
C HIS A 289 -8.92 -16.17 29.12
N THR A 290 -8.91 -16.32 30.44
CA THR A 290 -9.74 -15.49 31.35
C THR A 290 -8.97 -14.48 32.21
N SER A 291 -7.62 -14.50 32.20
CA SER A 291 -6.80 -13.69 33.14
C SER A 291 -6.64 -12.24 32.71
N TYR A 292 -6.33 -11.36 33.66
CA TYR A 292 -6.10 -9.94 33.39
C TYR A 292 -4.62 -9.64 33.09
N GLY A 293 -4.34 -9.11 31.90
CA GLY A 293 -3.12 -8.33 31.63
C GLY A 293 -1.88 -9.10 31.16
N VAL A 294 -2.00 -10.40 30.85
CA VAL A 294 -0.92 -11.19 30.24
C VAL A 294 -1.45 -11.95 29.02
N SER A 295 -0.62 -12.06 27.97
CA SER A 295 -0.86 -13.00 26.87
C SER A 295 -0.16 -14.31 27.18
N THR A 296 -0.76 -15.44 26.79
CA THR A 296 -0.20 -16.78 27.07
C THR A 296 -0.09 -17.58 25.78
N ASP A 297 1.00 -18.31 25.67
CA ASP A 297 1.33 -19.13 24.51
C ASP A 297 0.78 -20.55 24.67
N LEU A 298 0.18 -21.08 23.60
CA LEU A 298 -0.22 -22.47 23.44
C LEU A 298 0.64 -23.11 22.34
N HIS A 299 1.58 -23.95 22.73
CA HIS A 299 2.45 -24.71 21.85
C HIS A 299 1.84 -26.09 21.59
N VAL A 300 1.67 -26.42 20.31
CA VAL A 300 1.16 -27.70 19.82
C VAL A 300 2.17 -28.32 18.86
N GLY A 301 2.42 -29.61 19.00
CA GLY A 301 3.35 -30.40 18.19
C GLY A 301 4.77 -30.41 18.75
N VAL A 302 4.93 -30.30 20.07
CA VAL A 302 6.24 -30.23 20.72
C VAL A 302 7.09 -31.51 20.54
N ASP A 303 6.48 -32.64 20.18
CA ASP A 303 7.16 -33.89 19.79
C ASP A 303 6.80 -34.36 18.36
N GLY A 304 6.20 -33.47 17.55
CA GLY A 304 5.88 -33.73 16.15
C GLY A 304 4.58 -34.49 15.89
N GLY A 305 3.73 -34.66 16.88
CA GLY A 305 2.40 -35.25 16.80
C GLY A 305 1.42 -34.46 15.94
N SER A 306 0.32 -35.14 15.57
CA SER A 306 -0.74 -34.60 14.73
C SER A 306 -2.08 -34.72 15.44
N GLY A 307 -2.85 -33.63 15.44
CA GLY A 307 -4.14 -33.54 16.14
C GLY A 307 -5.23 -32.95 15.26
N THR A 308 -6.49 -33.24 15.62
CA THR A 308 -7.68 -32.57 15.07
C THR A 308 -8.51 -32.06 16.23
N PHE A 309 -8.60 -30.74 16.36
CA PHE A 309 -9.37 -30.07 17.39
C PHE A 309 -10.65 -29.51 16.78
N ASP A 310 -11.78 -30.05 17.21
CA ASP A 310 -13.12 -29.67 16.76
C ASP A 310 -13.75 -28.55 17.60
N GLY A 311 -13.12 -28.25 18.74
CA GLY A 311 -13.54 -27.22 19.66
C GLY A 311 -13.21 -25.79 19.21
N THR A 312 -13.36 -24.86 20.14
CA THR A 312 -13.10 -23.43 19.90
C THR A 312 -11.95 -22.92 20.76
N ILE A 313 -10.99 -22.21 20.14
CA ILE A 313 -9.98 -21.42 20.85
C ILE A 313 -10.45 -19.96 20.89
N THR A 314 -10.62 -19.40 22.08
CA THR A 314 -11.23 -18.08 22.30
C THR A 314 -10.53 -17.28 23.42
N GLU A 315 -10.93 -16.03 23.58
CA GLU A 315 -10.50 -15.15 24.67
C GLU A 315 -11.69 -14.31 25.15
N GLN A 316 -11.78 -14.03 26.45
CA GLN A 316 -12.93 -13.28 26.98
C GLN A 316 -12.85 -11.74 26.79
N ALA A 317 -11.67 -11.19 26.49
CA ALA A 317 -11.48 -9.76 26.23
C ALA A 317 -10.24 -9.48 25.36
N SER A 318 -10.26 -8.40 24.58
CA SER A 318 -9.26 -8.09 23.54
C SER A 318 -7.83 -7.80 24.05
N ASN A 319 -7.62 -7.66 25.36
CA ASN A 319 -6.29 -7.47 25.96
C ASN A 319 -5.70 -8.77 26.56
N ARG A 320 -6.30 -9.92 26.26
CA ARG A 320 -6.00 -11.24 26.85
C ARG A 320 -5.72 -12.27 25.75
N LYS A 321 -4.57 -12.15 25.11
CA LYS A 321 -4.33 -12.86 23.85
C LYS A 321 -3.90 -14.30 24.09
N VAL A 322 -4.53 -15.22 23.37
CA VAL A 322 -3.98 -16.56 23.11
C VAL A 322 -3.04 -16.47 21.92
N ASN A 323 -1.73 -16.69 22.13
CA ASN A 323 -0.83 -16.91 20.99
C ASN A 323 -0.80 -18.40 20.70
N PHE A 324 -1.05 -18.77 19.45
CA PHE A 324 -1.05 -20.16 19.02
C PHE A 324 0.25 -20.47 18.28
N ILE A 325 1.00 -21.48 18.72
CA ILE A 325 2.27 -21.87 18.12
C ILE A 325 2.18 -23.33 17.69
N LYS A 326 2.28 -23.57 16.37
CA LYS A 326 2.39 -24.91 15.79
C LYS A 326 3.86 -25.25 15.54
N GLU A 327 4.35 -26.30 16.18
CA GLU A 327 5.73 -26.78 16.14
C GLU A 327 5.79 -28.24 15.69
N GLY A 328 6.99 -28.76 15.44
CA GLY A 328 7.19 -30.16 15.04
C GLY A 328 6.66 -30.51 13.64
N ALA A 329 6.95 -31.72 13.17
CA ALA A 329 6.68 -32.12 11.78
C ALA A 329 5.21 -32.46 11.48
N GLY A 330 4.40 -32.72 12.51
CA GLY A 330 3.00 -33.15 12.36
C GLY A 330 2.05 -32.08 11.84
N THR A 331 0.79 -32.46 11.67
CA THR A 331 -0.30 -31.58 11.24
C THR A 331 -1.27 -31.35 12.39
N GLN A 332 -1.51 -30.08 12.75
CA GLN A 332 -2.62 -29.73 13.62
C GLN A 332 -3.76 -29.18 12.76
N THR A 333 -4.92 -29.83 12.84
CA THR A 333 -6.13 -29.41 12.15
C THR A 333 -7.08 -28.73 13.13
N LEU A 334 -7.59 -27.55 12.78
CA LEU A 334 -8.64 -26.84 13.50
C LEU A 334 -9.91 -26.90 12.65
N THR A 335 -11.00 -27.46 13.20
CA THR A 335 -12.28 -27.59 12.47
C THR A 335 -13.40 -26.71 13.03
N GLY A 336 -13.23 -26.18 14.24
CA GLY A 336 -14.10 -25.18 14.85
C GLY A 336 -13.68 -23.75 14.54
N ALA A 337 -14.59 -22.80 14.80
CA ALA A 337 -14.33 -21.37 14.64
C ALA A 337 -13.46 -20.85 15.81
N ASN A 338 -12.27 -20.35 15.51
CA ASN A 338 -11.33 -19.84 16.51
C ASN A 338 -11.33 -18.31 16.50
N THR A 339 -11.56 -17.69 17.66
CA THR A 339 -11.81 -16.25 17.78
C THR A 339 -10.73 -15.50 18.57
N TYR A 340 -9.60 -16.15 18.88
CA TYR A 340 -8.49 -15.51 19.57
C TYR A 340 -7.83 -14.43 18.69
N SER A 341 -7.33 -13.35 19.30
CA SER A 341 -6.70 -12.22 18.61
C SER A 341 -5.17 -12.13 18.80
N GLY A 342 -4.60 -13.10 19.53
CA GLY A 342 -3.15 -13.31 19.55
C GLY A 342 -2.61 -13.84 18.24
N GLY A 343 -1.29 -13.85 18.11
CA GLY A 343 -0.62 -14.27 16.88
C GLY A 343 -0.66 -15.79 16.69
N THR A 344 -0.74 -16.23 15.45
CA THR A 344 -0.59 -17.62 15.04
C THR A 344 0.78 -17.81 14.40
N THR A 345 1.66 -18.61 14.99
CA THR A 345 2.97 -18.94 14.42
C THR A 345 3.04 -20.40 14.03
N VAL A 346 3.42 -20.68 12.79
CA VAL A 346 3.75 -22.03 12.33
C VAL A 346 5.27 -22.15 12.24
N SER A 347 5.87 -22.68 13.31
CA SER A 347 7.32 -22.91 13.44
C SER A 347 7.76 -24.26 12.83
N GLY A 348 6.82 -25.17 12.54
CA GLY A 348 7.10 -26.45 11.88
C GLY A 348 5.82 -27.19 11.49
N GLY A 349 5.94 -28.09 10.50
CA GLY A 349 4.83 -28.93 10.03
C GLY A 349 3.68 -28.10 9.45
N THR A 350 2.44 -28.56 9.65
CA THR A 350 1.26 -27.91 9.07
C THR A 350 0.27 -27.47 10.14
N LEU A 351 -0.20 -26.22 10.03
CA LEU A 351 -1.47 -25.80 10.63
C LEU A 351 -2.53 -25.81 9.52
N ALA A 352 -3.54 -26.68 9.67
CA ALA A 352 -4.62 -26.82 8.71
C ALA A 352 -5.95 -26.29 9.28
N LEU A 353 -6.70 -25.56 8.47
CA LEU A 353 -8.11 -25.26 8.69
C LEU A 353 -8.94 -26.21 7.82
N SER A 354 -9.98 -26.81 8.41
CA SER A 354 -10.84 -27.76 7.70
C SER A 354 -12.30 -27.64 8.12
N GLY A 355 -13.25 -28.04 7.28
CA GLY A 355 -14.67 -28.01 7.66
C GLY A 355 -15.17 -26.59 7.95
N GLY A 356 -15.61 -26.34 9.18
CA GLY A 356 -16.01 -25.01 9.67
C GLY A 356 -14.86 -24.19 10.26
N GLY A 357 -13.61 -24.67 10.13
CA GLY A 357 -12.44 -24.08 10.74
C GLY A 357 -12.15 -22.68 10.21
N SER A 358 -11.92 -21.75 11.13
CA SER A 358 -11.52 -20.37 10.83
C SER A 358 -10.60 -19.84 11.94
N LEU A 359 -9.86 -18.78 11.63
CA LEU A 359 -9.19 -17.93 12.61
C LEU A 359 -9.95 -16.59 12.74
N SER A 360 -9.47 -15.73 13.64
CA SER A 360 -9.97 -14.36 13.75
C SER A 360 -9.43 -13.52 12.59
N ASP A 361 -10.30 -12.70 11.98
CA ASP A 361 -9.92 -11.73 10.94
C ASP A 361 -8.78 -10.78 11.36
N THR A 362 -8.52 -10.66 12.67
CA THR A 362 -7.47 -9.80 13.23
C THR A 362 -6.19 -10.55 13.61
N THR A 363 -6.13 -11.88 13.50
CA THR A 363 -4.92 -12.62 13.88
C THR A 363 -3.78 -12.41 12.89
N ALA A 364 -2.57 -12.15 13.39
CA ALA A 364 -1.38 -12.16 12.56
C ALA A 364 -0.90 -13.61 12.38
N VAL A 365 -0.74 -14.07 11.14
CA VAL A 365 -0.21 -15.39 10.82
C VAL A 365 1.24 -15.28 10.37
N ASN A 366 2.14 -16.00 11.05
CA ASN A 366 3.56 -16.10 10.72
C ASN A 366 3.94 -17.55 10.40
N VAL A 367 4.17 -17.86 9.13
CA VAL A 367 4.67 -19.18 8.69
C VAL A 367 6.21 -19.17 8.76
N GLY A 368 6.72 -19.26 9.98
CA GLY A 368 8.04 -18.77 10.38
C GLY A 368 9.25 -19.65 10.03
N ALA A 369 9.05 -20.86 9.51
CA ALA A 369 10.13 -21.80 9.23
C ALA A 369 10.07 -22.40 7.81
N SER A 370 11.22 -22.83 7.30
CA SER A 370 11.28 -23.63 6.07
C SER A 370 10.56 -24.97 6.30
N GLY A 371 9.69 -25.37 5.36
CA GLY A 371 8.86 -26.57 5.49
C GLY A 371 7.62 -26.40 6.37
N ALA A 372 7.42 -25.25 7.01
CA ALA A 372 6.16 -24.93 7.68
C ALA A 372 5.08 -24.59 6.65
N SER A 373 3.84 -24.98 6.95
CA SER A 373 2.69 -24.80 6.06
C SER A 373 1.47 -24.27 6.81
N PHE A 374 0.80 -23.29 6.22
CA PHE A 374 -0.56 -22.89 6.60
C PHE A 374 -1.52 -23.32 5.49
N ASP A 375 -2.41 -24.27 5.80
CA ASP A 375 -3.30 -24.90 4.83
C ASP A 375 -4.76 -24.53 5.12
N ILE A 376 -5.41 -23.86 4.17
CA ILE A 376 -6.84 -23.51 4.24
C ILE A 376 -7.67 -24.31 3.22
N SER A 377 -7.07 -25.25 2.49
CA SER A 377 -7.72 -25.97 1.39
C SER A 377 -8.92 -26.81 1.84
N GLY A 378 -8.95 -27.22 3.11
CA GLY A 378 -9.98 -28.07 3.70
C GLY A 378 -11.25 -27.34 4.17
N ILE A 379 -11.27 -25.99 4.20
CA ILE A 379 -12.44 -25.26 4.72
C ILE A 379 -13.64 -25.36 3.77
N THR A 380 -14.84 -25.25 4.33
CA THR A 380 -16.08 -25.23 3.56
C THR A 380 -16.43 -23.84 3.04
N ALA A 381 -16.02 -22.78 3.75
CA ALA A 381 -16.15 -21.39 3.33
C ALA A 381 -15.44 -21.12 1.98
N ALA A 382 -15.75 -20.01 1.33
CA ALA A 382 -15.08 -19.61 0.09
C ALA A 382 -13.64 -19.14 0.30
N GLY A 383 -13.28 -18.80 1.54
CA GLY A 383 -11.99 -18.23 1.89
C GLY A 383 -11.83 -18.05 3.40
N GLU A 384 -10.64 -17.58 3.78
CA GLU A 384 -10.24 -17.23 5.15
C GLU A 384 -9.75 -15.78 5.18
N THR A 385 -10.04 -15.05 6.27
CA THR A 385 -9.53 -13.68 6.47
C THR A 385 -8.59 -13.67 7.67
N ILE A 386 -7.43 -13.03 7.51
CA ILE A 386 -6.44 -12.88 8.57
C ILE A 386 -5.95 -11.43 8.67
N GLY A 387 -5.37 -11.10 9.82
CA GLY A 387 -4.89 -9.78 10.17
C GLY A 387 -3.67 -9.35 9.36
N SER A 388 -2.67 -10.22 9.25
CA SER A 388 -1.46 -10.03 8.42
C SER A 388 -0.79 -11.38 8.12
N LEU A 389 0.06 -11.43 7.09
CA LEU A 389 0.77 -12.64 6.66
C LEU A 389 2.27 -12.40 6.60
N ALA A 390 3.01 -13.05 7.50
CA ALA A 390 4.46 -13.12 7.49
C ALA A 390 4.94 -14.55 7.25
N GLY A 391 6.16 -14.73 6.74
CA GLY A 391 6.72 -16.07 6.61
C GLY A 391 8.14 -16.09 6.05
N ALA A 392 8.87 -17.15 6.41
CA ALA A 392 10.26 -17.39 6.03
C ALA A 392 10.38 -18.07 4.66
N SER A 393 11.57 -18.02 4.06
CA SER A 393 11.82 -18.70 2.78
C SER A 393 11.66 -20.20 2.94
N GLY A 394 10.99 -20.85 2.00
CA GLY A 394 10.68 -22.29 2.07
C GLY A 394 9.44 -22.62 2.92
N SER A 395 8.77 -21.63 3.51
CA SER A 395 7.42 -21.79 4.04
C SER A 395 6.37 -21.84 2.92
N SER A 396 5.17 -22.32 3.24
CA SER A 396 4.08 -22.43 2.26
C SER A 396 2.72 -22.00 2.82
N VAL A 397 1.88 -21.47 1.94
CA VAL A 397 0.43 -21.32 2.14
C VAL A 397 -0.29 -22.15 1.07
N VAL A 398 -1.17 -23.05 1.51
CA VAL A 398 -1.94 -23.96 0.64
C VAL A 398 -3.39 -23.49 0.62
N LEU A 399 -3.81 -22.95 -0.52
CA LEU A 399 -5.15 -22.37 -0.69
C LEU A 399 -6.21 -23.41 -1.09
N GLY A 400 -5.82 -24.47 -1.81
CA GLY A 400 -6.79 -25.25 -2.57
C GLY A 400 -7.59 -24.34 -3.49
N ALA A 401 -8.92 -24.44 -3.47
CA ALA A 401 -9.82 -23.57 -4.24
C ALA A 401 -10.29 -22.32 -3.48
N LYS A 402 -9.61 -21.93 -2.39
CA LYS A 402 -10.08 -20.91 -1.44
C LYS A 402 -9.34 -19.59 -1.59
N ASN A 403 -10.01 -18.50 -1.27
CA ASN A 403 -9.39 -17.18 -1.27
C ASN A 403 -8.82 -16.85 0.12
N LEU A 404 -7.56 -16.40 0.18
CA LEU A 404 -7.01 -15.84 1.41
C LEU A 404 -7.12 -14.31 1.37
N THR A 405 -7.77 -13.73 2.37
CA THR A 405 -7.84 -12.26 2.56
C THR A 405 -6.86 -11.84 3.66
N VAL A 406 -5.96 -10.92 3.34
CA VAL A 406 -4.94 -10.40 4.27
C VAL A 406 -5.18 -8.91 4.51
N GLY A 407 -5.22 -8.50 5.77
CA GLY A 407 -5.21 -7.08 6.14
C GLY A 407 -6.22 -6.64 7.18
N GLY A 408 -6.85 -7.57 7.92
CA GLY A 408 -7.84 -7.20 8.94
C GLY A 408 -7.30 -6.36 10.11
N THR A 409 -5.99 -6.13 10.21
CA THR A 409 -5.37 -5.27 11.24
C THR A 409 -4.72 -3.99 10.73
N GLY A 410 -4.53 -3.83 9.42
CA GLY A 410 -3.71 -2.75 8.86
C GLY A 410 -2.20 -2.85 9.13
N ALA A 411 -1.71 -3.95 9.73
CA ALA A 411 -0.28 -4.16 9.98
C ALA A 411 0.47 -4.63 8.72
N SER A 412 1.57 -3.95 8.39
CA SER A 412 2.42 -4.32 7.25
C SER A 412 3.27 -5.56 7.54
N SER A 413 3.46 -6.42 6.54
CA SER A 413 4.14 -7.71 6.69
C SER A 413 4.94 -8.10 5.43
N THR A 414 5.89 -9.02 5.60
CA THR A 414 6.68 -9.59 4.50
C THR A 414 6.52 -11.10 4.49
N PHE A 415 6.09 -11.64 3.36
CA PHE A 415 6.00 -13.07 3.13
C PHE A 415 7.05 -13.50 2.10
N THR A 416 7.88 -14.47 2.48
CA THR A 416 8.95 -15.02 1.62
C THR A 416 8.76 -16.49 1.25
N GLY A 417 7.67 -17.11 1.69
CA GLY A 417 7.25 -18.44 1.28
C GLY A 417 6.57 -18.46 -0.10
N GLY A 418 6.06 -19.64 -0.48
CA GLY A 418 5.23 -19.83 -1.67
C GLY A 418 3.75 -19.96 -1.30
N ILE A 419 2.87 -19.37 -2.10
CA ILE A 419 1.41 -19.49 -2.01
C ILE A 419 0.94 -20.27 -3.24
N GLY A 420 0.13 -21.33 -3.06
CA GLY A 420 -0.32 -22.19 -4.15
C GLY A 420 -1.76 -22.67 -4.02
N GLY A 421 -2.36 -23.09 -5.14
CA GLY A 421 -3.73 -23.58 -5.24
C GLY A 421 -4.54 -22.87 -6.33
N THR A 422 -5.72 -23.36 -6.68
CA THR A 422 -6.57 -22.71 -7.69
C THR A 422 -7.30 -21.46 -7.18
N GLY A 423 -7.26 -21.20 -5.87
CA GLY A 423 -7.82 -20.00 -5.23
C GLY A 423 -6.98 -18.74 -5.43
N GLY A 424 -7.42 -17.61 -4.87
CA GLY A 424 -6.81 -16.29 -5.03
C GLY A 424 -6.33 -15.64 -3.74
N LEU A 425 -5.63 -14.50 -3.89
CA LEU A 425 -5.17 -13.65 -2.79
C LEU A 425 -5.92 -12.32 -2.84
N THR A 426 -6.54 -11.91 -1.74
CA THR A 426 -7.10 -10.57 -1.57
C THR A 426 -6.32 -9.82 -0.49
N VAL A 427 -5.92 -8.59 -0.77
CA VAL A 427 -5.26 -7.71 0.20
C VAL A 427 -6.15 -6.50 0.43
N THR A 428 -6.46 -6.21 1.69
CA THR A 428 -7.36 -5.13 2.12
C THR A 428 -6.72 -4.32 3.24
N GLY A 429 -7.39 -3.26 3.69
CA GLY A 429 -6.92 -2.40 4.78
C GLY A 429 -5.71 -1.54 4.39
N THR A 430 -5.16 -0.77 5.34
CA THR A 430 -4.06 0.18 5.05
C THR A 430 -2.66 -0.45 5.07
N ASN A 431 -2.56 -1.79 5.07
CA ASN A 431 -1.28 -2.49 5.18
C ASN A 431 -0.53 -2.59 3.85
N THR A 432 0.80 -2.67 3.98
CA THR A 432 1.68 -3.17 2.92
C THR A 432 1.95 -4.67 3.12
N LEU A 433 1.55 -5.50 2.16
CA LEU A 433 2.01 -6.88 2.03
C LEU A 433 3.16 -6.95 1.03
N THR A 434 4.36 -7.32 1.51
CA THR A 434 5.53 -7.51 0.66
C THR A 434 5.71 -8.98 0.31
N LEU A 435 5.55 -9.32 -0.98
CA LEU A 435 5.78 -10.65 -1.53
C LEU A 435 7.21 -10.70 -2.11
N ASN A 436 8.14 -11.19 -1.29
CA ASN A 436 9.59 -11.20 -1.57
C ASN A 436 10.17 -12.63 -1.63
N GLY A 437 9.29 -13.63 -1.74
CA GLY A 437 9.61 -15.06 -1.76
C GLY A 437 9.89 -15.63 -3.14
N GLY A 438 9.75 -16.96 -3.26
CA GLY A 438 9.80 -17.67 -4.55
C GLY A 438 8.55 -17.43 -5.41
N ALA A 439 8.45 -18.14 -6.53
CA ALA A 439 7.28 -18.10 -7.39
C ALA A 439 6.04 -18.64 -6.66
N ASN A 440 5.00 -17.82 -6.58
CA ASN A 440 3.67 -18.25 -6.17
C ASN A 440 2.98 -18.95 -7.35
N THR A 441 2.19 -19.97 -7.06
CA THR A 441 1.55 -20.83 -8.07
C THR A 441 0.03 -20.77 -8.03
N TYR A 442 -0.54 -19.81 -7.29
CA TYR A 442 -1.99 -19.69 -7.22
C TYR A 442 -2.61 -19.13 -8.49
N GLU A 443 -3.80 -19.63 -8.87
CA GLU A 443 -4.43 -19.35 -10.17
C GLU A 443 -5.62 -18.38 -10.09
N GLY A 444 -6.24 -18.21 -8.92
CA GLY A 444 -7.45 -17.40 -8.74
C GLY A 444 -7.22 -15.88 -8.80
N GLY A 445 -5.97 -15.45 -8.98
CA GLY A 445 -5.59 -14.03 -9.14
C GLY A 445 -5.29 -13.30 -7.84
N THR A 446 -4.93 -12.02 -7.96
CA THR A 446 -4.67 -11.11 -6.84
C THR A 446 -5.60 -9.91 -6.90
N THR A 447 -6.35 -9.68 -5.83
CA THR A 447 -7.17 -8.47 -5.65
C THR A 447 -6.52 -7.55 -4.61
N ILE A 448 -6.35 -6.28 -4.94
CA ILE A 448 -5.80 -5.25 -4.05
C ILE A 448 -6.89 -4.19 -3.81
N ASN A 449 -7.54 -4.26 -2.66
CA ASN A 449 -8.65 -3.38 -2.28
C ASN A 449 -8.17 -2.03 -1.74
N ASP A 450 -9.13 -1.14 -1.48
CA ASP A 450 -8.93 0.23 -1.03
C ASP A 450 -7.96 0.36 0.15
N GLY A 451 -7.00 1.29 0.00
CA GLY A 451 -5.94 1.58 0.98
C GLY A 451 -4.81 0.55 1.06
N ALA A 452 -4.97 -0.65 0.48
CA ALA A 452 -3.97 -1.71 0.58
C ALA A 452 -2.79 -1.47 -0.36
N THR A 453 -1.61 -1.94 0.03
CA THR A 453 -0.42 -1.93 -0.83
C THR A 453 0.15 -3.34 -0.97
N VAL A 454 0.39 -3.79 -2.19
CA VAL A 454 1.17 -5.00 -2.48
C VAL A 454 2.50 -4.64 -3.10
N ARG A 455 3.59 -5.05 -2.47
CA ARG A 455 4.96 -4.88 -2.96
C ARG A 455 5.50 -6.20 -3.50
N ILE A 456 6.00 -6.20 -4.74
CA ILE A 456 6.47 -7.41 -5.43
C ILE A 456 7.92 -7.29 -5.91
N ARG A 457 8.60 -8.42 -6.02
CA ARG A 457 9.98 -8.49 -6.57
C ARG A 457 10.06 -9.01 -8.01
N HIS A 458 9.07 -9.74 -8.49
CA HIS A 458 8.98 -10.31 -9.86
C HIS A 458 7.53 -10.69 -10.21
N ASN A 459 7.24 -11.00 -11.48
CA ASN A 459 5.91 -11.40 -11.98
C ASN A 459 5.29 -12.53 -11.14
N ASP A 460 6.06 -13.59 -10.92
CA ASP A 460 5.56 -14.81 -10.29
C ASP A 460 5.22 -14.63 -8.80
N ALA A 461 5.52 -13.46 -8.21
CA ALA A 461 5.07 -13.14 -6.86
C ALA A 461 3.53 -12.98 -6.79
N LEU A 462 2.85 -12.81 -7.91
CA LEU A 462 1.39 -12.63 -7.97
C LEU A 462 0.63 -13.87 -8.48
N GLY A 463 1.23 -15.06 -8.41
CA GLY A 463 0.62 -16.27 -8.98
C GLY A 463 0.51 -16.19 -10.51
N SER A 464 -0.34 -17.02 -11.12
CA SER A 464 -0.61 -17.02 -12.57
C SER A 464 -1.93 -16.35 -12.96
N GLY A 465 -2.80 -16.06 -11.99
CA GLY A 465 -4.09 -15.42 -12.25
C GLY A 465 -4.02 -13.92 -12.53
N ASP A 466 -5.18 -13.37 -12.90
CA ASP A 466 -5.39 -11.95 -13.19
C ASP A 466 -5.19 -11.07 -11.93
N ILE A 467 -4.89 -9.79 -12.15
CA ILE A 467 -4.73 -8.80 -11.10
C ILE A 467 -5.92 -7.84 -11.14
N THR A 468 -6.58 -7.63 -10.01
CA THR A 468 -7.57 -6.57 -9.82
C THR A 468 -7.07 -5.57 -8.79
N ILE A 469 -7.08 -4.28 -9.11
CA ILE A 469 -6.75 -3.20 -8.18
C ILE A 469 -7.99 -2.32 -8.05
N ASP A 470 -8.57 -2.25 -6.86
CA ASP A 470 -9.85 -1.57 -6.58
C ASP A 470 -9.69 -0.65 -5.35
N GLY A 471 -9.08 0.53 -5.58
CA GLY A 471 -8.65 1.50 -4.56
C GLY A 471 -7.24 1.22 -3.99
N GLY A 472 -6.62 0.11 -4.38
CA GLY A 472 -5.33 -0.34 -3.86
C GLY A 472 -4.10 0.22 -4.58
N THR A 473 -2.92 -0.19 -4.10
CA THR A 473 -1.61 0.14 -4.67
C THR A 473 -0.81 -1.11 -5.02
N LEU A 474 -0.30 -1.18 -6.25
CA LEU A 474 0.70 -2.18 -6.66
C LEU A 474 2.07 -1.51 -6.85
N ALA A 475 3.12 -2.09 -6.26
CA ALA A 475 4.46 -1.51 -6.28
C ALA A 475 5.59 -2.54 -6.46
N PRO A 476 6.65 -2.25 -7.23
CA PRO A 476 7.88 -3.03 -7.22
C PRO A 476 8.71 -2.73 -5.96
N LEU A 477 9.51 -3.69 -5.50
CA LEU A 477 10.29 -3.58 -4.27
C LEU A 477 11.57 -2.74 -4.42
N SER A 478 12.37 -2.98 -5.48
CA SER A 478 13.70 -2.33 -5.65
C SER A 478 14.40 -2.55 -7.01
N LYS A 479 13.73 -3.09 -8.03
CA LYS A 479 14.24 -3.24 -9.42
C LYS A 479 13.09 -3.18 -10.42
N THR A 480 13.40 -3.16 -11.71
CA THR A 480 12.40 -3.37 -12.77
C THR A 480 11.66 -4.69 -12.55
N VAL A 481 10.34 -4.62 -12.38
CA VAL A 481 9.46 -5.78 -12.39
C VAL A 481 8.70 -5.76 -13.69
N SER A 482 8.81 -6.82 -14.48
CA SER A 482 7.97 -6.99 -15.67
C SER A 482 6.79 -7.87 -15.30
N LEU A 483 5.57 -7.42 -15.59
CA LEU A 483 4.36 -8.22 -15.57
C LEU A 483 4.03 -8.61 -17.01
N PHE A 484 3.66 -9.86 -17.20
CA PHE A 484 3.34 -10.44 -18.51
C PHE A 484 2.29 -11.54 -18.39
N SER A 485 1.58 -11.81 -19.48
CA SER A 485 0.66 -12.94 -19.63
C SER A 485 -0.50 -13.01 -18.63
N ARG A 486 -1.08 -11.87 -18.23
CA ARG A 486 -2.25 -11.79 -17.34
C ARG A 486 -3.07 -10.53 -17.59
N ASN A 487 -4.34 -10.50 -17.17
CA ASN A 487 -5.13 -9.27 -17.22
C ASN A 487 -4.85 -8.42 -15.96
N ILE A 488 -4.89 -7.10 -16.12
CA ILE A 488 -4.88 -6.13 -15.03
C ILE A 488 -6.15 -5.29 -15.13
N THR A 489 -7.01 -5.42 -14.12
CA THR A 489 -8.27 -4.71 -14.01
C THR A 489 -8.18 -3.58 -12.99
N VAL A 490 -8.48 -2.37 -13.44
CA VAL A 490 -8.69 -1.20 -12.58
C VAL A 490 -10.16 -1.16 -12.17
N GLY A 491 -10.42 -1.56 -10.93
CA GLY A 491 -11.73 -1.54 -10.29
C GLY A 491 -12.29 -0.12 -10.13
N ALA A 492 -13.55 -0.01 -9.70
CA ALA A 492 -14.24 1.27 -9.59
C ALA A 492 -13.60 2.22 -8.56
N GLY A 493 -12.94 1.69 -7.54
CA GLY A 493 -12.13 2.44 -6.57
C GLY A 493 -10.83 3.01 -7.15
N GLY A 494 -10.46 2.65 -8.39
CA GLY A 494 -9.24 3.09 -9.05
C GLY A 494 -8.04 2.20 -8.73
N ALA A 495 -6.87 2.58 -9.23
CA ALA A 495 -5.63 1.85 -9.00
C ALA A 495 -4.48 2.83 -8.86
N THR A 496 -3.64 2.64 -7.85
CA THR A 496 -2.35 3.34 -7.77
C THR A 496 -1.24 2.38 -8.16
N MET A 497 -0.39 2.77 -9.11
CA MET A 497 0.83 2.05 -9.44
C MET A 497 2.01 2.89 -8.96
N TYR A 498 2.68 2.40 -7.92
CA TYR A 498 3.79 3.10 -7.28
C TYR A 498 5.11 2.48 -7.72
N ALA A 499 6.17 3.28 -7.75
CA ALA A 499 7.51 2.79 -8.01
C ALA A 499 8.43 3.24 -6.86
N SER A 500 8.84 2.30 -6.00
CA SER A 500 9.86 2.56 -4.97
C SER A 500 11.08 1.67 -5.25
N GLY A 501 12.18 2.26 -5.68
CA GLY A 501 13.41 1.60 -6.10
C GLY A 501 13.44 0.90 -7.49
N GLY A 502 12.42 0.99 -8.35
CA GLY A 502 12.39 0.31 -9.66
C GLY A 502 11.36 0.84 -10.66
N TYR A 503 11.08 0.09 -11.73
CA TYR A 503 10.02 0.42 -12.70
C TYR A 503 9.08 -0.77 -12.90
N LEU A 504 7.78 -0.52 -13.10
CA LEU A 504 6.83 -1.57 -13.47
C LEU A 504 6.69 -1.60 -14.99
N SER A 505 6.98 -2.73 -15.62
CA SER A 505 6.89 -2.93 -17.06
C SER A 505 5.75 -3.89 -17.38
N LEU A 506 4.75 -3.48 -18.15
CA LEU A 506 3.70 -4.38 -18.65
C LEU A 506 4.11 -4.87 -20.05
N ARG A 507 4.10 -6.19 -20.33
CA ARG A 507 4.56 -6.77 -21.62
C ARG A 507 3.71 -7.98 -22.05
N ASP A 508 3.99 -8.50 -23.26
CA ASP A 508 3.53 -9.80 -23.77
C ASP A 508 2.03 -10.09 -23.55
N SER A 509 1.16 -9.33 -24.21
CA SER A 509 -0.32 -9.55 -24.21
C SER A 509 -1.01 -9.41 -22.85
N THR A 510 -0.45 -8.61 -21.93
CA THR A 510 -1.16 -8.17 -20.72
C THR A 510 -2.36 -7.31 -21.13
N ILE A 511 -3.60 -7.74 -20.83
CA ILE A 511 -4.79 -6.91 -21.12
C ILE A 511 -4.99 -5.94 -19.96
N PHE A 512 -4.98 -4.64 -20.24
CA PHE A 512 -5.29 -3.61 -19.26
C PHE A 512 -6.74 -3.13 -19.46
N ASN A 513 -7.60 -3.30 -18.45
CA ASN A 513 -9.03 -3.00 -18.56
C ASN A 513 -9.59 -2.36 -17.27
N GLY A 514 -10.88 -2.00 -17.30
CA GLY A 514 -11.56 -1.36 -16.19
C GLY A 514 -11.93 0.10 -16.46
N ALA A 515 -12.68 0.69 -15.52
CA ALA A 515 -13.28 2.01 -15.66
C ALA A 515 -12.93 2.98 -14.53
N GLY A 516 -12.28 2.52 -13.44
CA GLY A 516 -11.80 3.42 -12.40
C GLY A 516 -10.55 4.20 -12.83
N THR A 517 -10.15 5.17 -12.02
CA THR A 517 -8.98 6.00 -12.28
C THR A 517 -7.68 5.24 -12.04
N LEU A 518 -6.79 5.24 -13.03
CA LEU A 518 -5.41 4.78 -12.86
C LEU A 518 -4.52 5.97 -12.47
N THR A 519 -3.88 5.90 -11.31
CA THR A 519 -2.88 6.86 -10.85
C THR A 519 -1.48 6.25 -10.92
N ILE A 520 -0.60 6.91 -11.66
CA ILE A 520 0.84 6.68 -11.65
C ILE A 520 1.45 7.84 -10.83
N ALA A 521 1.93 7.54 -9.62
CA ALA A 521 2.35 8.56 -8.66
C ALA A 521 3.87 8.61 -8.46
N ASP A 522 4.35 9.79 -8.06
CA ASP A 522 5.69 10.07 -7.54
C ASP A 522 6.13 9.06 -6.47
N GLY A 523 7.18 8.30 -6.78
CA GLY A 523 8.16 7.87 -5.80
C GLY A 523 9.57 8.16 -6.29
N ASN A 524 10.19 9.27 -5.86
CA ASN A 524 11.64 9.52 -5.97
C ASN A 524 12.28 9.14 -7.34
N GLY A 525 11.81 9.68 -8.47
CA GLY A 525 12.50 9.53 -9.77
C GLY A 525 12.08 8.33 -10.65
N GLN A 526 10.91 7.71 -10.43
CA GLN A 526 10.61 6.39 -10.98
C GLN A 526 9.42 6.28 -11.95
N LYS A 527 9.60 5.46 -13.00
CA LYS A 527 8.82 5.33 -14.25
C LYS A 527 7.92 4.08 -14.29
N VAL A 528 6.72 4.18 -14.87
CA VAL A 528 5.89 3.03 -15.26
C VAL A 528 5.98 2.86 -16.78
N TYR A 529 6.48 1.72 -17.23
CA TYR A 529 6.58 1.39 -18.65
C TYR A 529 5.39 0.51 -19.05
N MET A 530 4.58 0.97 -19.99
CA MET A 530 3.57 0.11 -20.64
C MET A 530 4.10 -0.26 -22.02
N ASP A 531 4.68 -1.46 -22.13
CA ASP A 531 5.06 -2.03 -23.43
C ASP A 531 3.80 -2.58 -24.12
N SER A 532 3.85 -2.67 -25.44
CA SER A 532 2.71 -2.30 -26.28
C SER A 532 2.23 -3.42 -27.20
N ASP A 533 2.46 -4.67 -26.79
CA ASP A 533 1.74 -5.85 -27.28
C ASP A 533 0.38 -6.04 -26.56
N ASN A 534 -0.07 -5.01 -25.84
CA ASN A 534 -1.18 -5.07 -24.89
C ASN A 534 -2.44 -4.42 -25.50
N SER A 535 -3.49 -5.20 -25.72
CA SER A 535 -4.82 -4.69 -26.07
C SER A 535 -5.45 -4.04 -24.84
N ALA A 536 -5.35 -2.71 -24.69
CA ALA A 536 -6.03 -2.00 -23.62
C ALA A 536 -7.51 -1.77 -23.98
N THR A 537 -8.44 -2.15 -23.09
CA THR A 537 -9.87 -1.79 -23.16
C THR A 537 -10.25 -0.84 -22.02
N PHE A 538 -9.24 -0.18 -21.43
CA PHE A 538 -9.38 0.67 -20.27
C PHE A 538 -10.09 1.98 -20.61
N THR A 539 -11.20 2.25 -19.91
CA THR A 539 -12.08 3.39 -20.18
C THR A 539 -12.03 4.47 -19.10
N GLY A 540 -11.27 4.26 -18.01
CA GLY A 540 -11.14 5.21 -16.91
C GLY A 540 -10.14 6.34 -17.17
N ASP A 541 -10.03 7.25 -16.22
CA ASP A 541 -9.06 8.34 -16.23
C ASP A 541 -7.64 7.81 -15.97
N VAL A 542 -6.63 8.45 -16.54
CA VAL A 542 -5.21 8.18 -16.26
C VAL A 542 -4.58 9.43 -15.67
N HIS A 543 -4.14 9.38 -14.41
CA HIS A 543 -3.42 10.45 -13.72
C HIS A 543 -1.93 10.13 -13.67
N LEU A 544 -1.10 11.02 -14.22
CA LEU A 544 0.35 11.02 -14.04
C LEU A 544 0.70 12.14 -13.06
N ASN A 545 0.88 11.80 -11.78
CA ASN A 545 1.03 12.76 -10.70
C ASN A 545 2.49 12.81 -10.21
N GLY A 546 3.13 13.96 -10.44
CA GLY A 546 4.48 14.30 -9.99
C GLY A 546 5.53 14.19 -11.09
N ALA A 547 6.62 14.95 -10.96
CA ALA A 547 7.70 15.08 -11.96
C ALA A 547 8.38 13.77 -12.39
N SER A 548 8.20 12.72 -11.60
CA SER A 548 8.75 11.39 -11.86
C SER A 548 7.76 10.41 -12.47
N ALA A 549 6.46 10.71 -12.43
CA ALA A 549 5.42 9.88 -13.01
C ALA A 549 5.60 9.86 -14.53
N LEU A 550 6.09 8.74 -15.06
CA LEU A 550 6.24 8.52 -16.49
C LEU A 550 5.30 7.40 -16.91
N LEU A 551 4.51 7.65 -17.95
CA LEU A 551 3.91 6.64 -18.79
C LEU A 551 4.66 6.59 -20.11
N SER A 552 5.25 5.44 -20.45
CA SER A 552 5.96 5.24 -21.72
C SER A 552 5.25 4.20 -22.58
N ILE A 553 5.04 4.52 -23.86
CA ILE A 553 4.31 3.76 -24.88
C ILE A 553 5.26 3.42 -26.03
N LYS A 554 5.26 2.17 -26.51
CA LYS A 554 6.22 1.68 -27.52
C LYS A 554 5.64 1.10 -28.84
N SER A 555 4.33 1.01 -29.02
CA SER A 555 3.69 0.52 -30.27
C SER A 555 2.44 1.32 -30.59
N ASP A 556 2.04 1.20 -31.86
CA ASP A 556 1.21 2.10 -32.65
C ASP A 556 -0.21 2.39 -32.13
N SER A 557 -0.61 1.87 -30.97
CA SER A 557 -1.84 2.26 -30.30
C SER A 557 -1.83 1.71 -28.87
N ILE A 558 -1.73 2.59 -27.85
CA ILE A 558 -2.58 2.31 -26.68
C ILE A 558 -3.97 2.71 -27.16
N ALA A 559 -4.86 1.74 -27.27
CA ALA A 559 -6.28 2.02 -27.37
C ALA A 559 -6.75 2.62 -26.03
N LEU A 560 -6.39 3.88 -25.83
CA LEU A 560 -7.15 4.86 -25.04
C LEU A 560 -8.45 5.24 -25.77
N ASP A 561 -8.69 4.60 -26.93
CA ASP A 561 -9.69 4.82 -27.95
C ASP A 561 -11.10 4.53 -27.41
N SER A 562 -11.98 5.50 -27.61
CA SER A 562 -13.45 5.50 -27.42
C SER A 562 -14.08 5.95 -26.08
N GLY A 563 -13.32 6.40 -25.07
CA GLY A 563 -13.89 6.90 -23.79
C GLY A 563 -13.80 8.42 -23.59
N THR A 564 -14.79 9.04 -22.95
CA THR A 564 -14.78 10.47 -22.51
C THR A 564 -13.85 10.77 -21.34
N ALA A 565 -13.08 9.77 -20.89
CA ALA A 565 -12.14 9.90 -19.79
C ALA A 565 -11.00 10.86 -20.13
N ASN A 566 -10.29 11.29 -19.10
CA ASN A 566 -9.18 12.22 -19.20
C ASN A 566 -7.84 11.48 -19.08
N LEU A 567 -6.85 11.93 -19.85
CA LEU A 567 -5.45 11.78 -19.49
C LEU A 567 -5.05 13.06 -18.74
N ILE A 568 -4.59 12.93 -17.51
CA ILE A 568 -4.31 14.03 -16.60
C ILE A 568 -2.82 14.03 -16.29
N LEU A 569 -2.13 15.12 -16.62
CA LEU A 569 -0.76 15.35 -16.19
C LEU A 569 -0.78 16.39 -15.07
N GLU A 570 -0.18 16.02 -13.94
CA GLU A 570 -0.18 16.83 -12.72
C GLU A 570 1.24 16.91 -12.16
N ASP A 571 1.62 18.10 -11.70
CA ASP A 571 2.87 18.35 -10.97
C ASP A 571 4.15 17.83 -11.65
N GLY A 572 4.21 17.91 -12.98
CA GLY A 572 5.35 17.52 -13.82
C GLY A 572 5.24 16.13 -14.44
N GLY A 573 4.07 15.49 -14.38
CA GLY A 573 3.83 14.18 -15.01
C GLY A 573 4.25 14.13 -16.48
N ARG A 574 4.81 12.98 -16.91
CA ARG A 574 5.41 12.79 -18.23
C ARG A 574 4.76 11.66 -19.01
N LEU A 575 4.44 11.91 -20.28
CA LEU A 575 4.04 10.90 -21.26
C LEU A 575 5.14 10.78 -22.33
N GLU A 576 5.54 9.56 -22.67
CA GLU A 576 6.50 9.27 -23.76
C GLU A 576 5.90 8.32 -24.79
N ALA A 577 5.93 8.69 -26.07
CA ALA A 577 5.66 7.81 -27.20
C ALA A 577 6.98 7.52 -27.93
N ASN A 578 7.64 6.43 -27.55
CA ASN A 578 8.97 6.05 -28.06
C ASN A 578 8.85 5.37 -29.44
N ASN A 579 8.72 6.16 -30.50
CA ASN A 579 8.51 5.73 -31.90
C ASN A 579 7.13 5.10 -32.19
N ALA A 580 6.09 5.52 -31.47
CA ALA A 580 4.70 5.13 -31.70
C ALA A 580 3.83 6.36 -32.02
N ASP A 581 2.78 6.20 -32.82
CA ASP A 581 1.78 7.25 -33.00
C ASP A 581 1.02 7.44 -31.67
N LEU A 582 0.99 8.67 -31.15
CA LEU A 582 0.21 8.99 -29.95
C LEU A 582 -1.22 9.38 -30.37
N ASN A 583 -2.16 8.44 -30.30
CA ASN A 583 -3.55 8.70 -30.61
C ASN A 583 -4.38 8.89 -29.33
N LEU A 584 -4.83 10.11 -29.08
CA LEU A 584 -5.73 10.48 -27.98
C LEU A 584 -7.17 10.74 -28.47
N THR A 585 -7.56 10.20 -29.62
CA THR A 585 -8.90 10.46 -30.19
C THR A 585 -10.02 10.11 -29.20
N GLY A 586 -10.90 11.07 -28.92
CA GLY A 586 -12.00 10.98 -27.96
C GLY A 586 -11.63 11.20 -26.48
N ARG A 587 -10.34 11.14 -26.12
CA ARG A 587 -9.83 11.30 -24.76
C ARG A 587 -9.27 12.71 -24.54
N ASN A 588 -9.78 13.43 -23.54
CA ASN A 588 -9.27 14.76 -23.25
C ASN A 588 -7.90 14.70 -22.57
N LEU A 589 -7.09 15.73 -22.77
CA LEU A 589 -5.83 15.94 -22.07
C LEU A 589 -6.00 17.11 -21.11
N GLN A 590 -5.79 16.88 -19.81
CA GLN A 590 -5.93 17.90 -18.77
C GLN A 590 -4.60 18.11 -18.04
N LEU A 591 -4.24 19.37 -17.81
CA LEU A 591 -3.00 19.80 -17.18
C LEU A 591 -3.30 20.50 -15.85
N ASN A 592 -2.89 19.90 -14.74
CA ASN A 592 -3.12 20.43 -13.39
C ASN A 592 -1.80 20.75 -12.68
N GLY A 593 -1.85 21.55 -11.61
CA GLY A 593 -0.67 21.88 -10.82
C GLY A 593 0.40 22.60 -11.65
N THR A 594 1.65 22.12 -11.60
CA THR A 594 2.73 22.66 -12.47
C THR A 594 2.62 22.20 -13.93
N GLY A 595 1.71 21.27 -14.26
CA GLY A 595 1.49 20.75 -15.61
C GLY A 595 2.29 19.48 -15.90
N GLY A 596 2.74 19.30 -17.14
CA GLY A 596 3.38 18.05 -17.56
C GLY A 596 4.10 18.12 -18.90
N THR A 597 4.82 17.04 -19.21
CA THR A 597 5.60 16.88 -20.45
C THR A 597 5.07 15.76 -21.32
N ILE A 598 4.89 15.99 -22.62
CA ILE A 598 4.63 14.94 -23.60
C ILE A 598 5.81 14.89 -24.58
N HIS A 599 6.42 13.73 -24.69
CA HIS A 599 7.48 13.46 -25.65
C HIS A 599 6.93 12.52 -26.75
N THR A 600 6.74 13.02 -27.97
CA THR A 600 6.10 12.27 -29.09
C THR A 600 7.08 11.48 -29.96
N GLY A 601 8.39 11.69 -29.77
CA GLY A 601 9.45 11.06 -30.54
C GLY A 601 9.43 11.55 -31.99
N ASN A 602 9.54 10.61 -32.93
CA ASN A 602 9.50 10.88 -34.38
C ASN A 602 8.16 10.54 -35.04
N ARG A 603 7.10 10.28 -34.26
CA ARG A 603 5.75 9.98 -34.77
C ARG A 603 4.67 10.98 -34.31
N PRO A 604 3.61 11.23 -35.11
CA PRO A 604 2.60 12.25 -34.84
C PRO A 604 1.80 12.00 -33.55
N MET A 605 1.29 13.09 -32.99
CA MET A 605 0.28 13.09 -31.94
C MET A 605 -1.06 13.58 -32.51
N THR A 606 -2.10 12.76 -32.37
CA THR A 606 -3.44 13.05 -32.89
C THR A 606 -4.45 13.14 -31.74
N MET A 607 -5.19 14.25 -31.68
CA MET A 607 -6.24 14.54 -30.71
C MET A 607 -7.55 14.83 -31.46
N THR A 608 -8.14 13.81 -32.10
CA THR A 608 -9.41 13.98 -32.81
C THR A 608 -10.58 13.86 -31.83
N GLY A 609 -11.53 14.80 -31.82
CA GLY A 609 -12.66 14.77 -30.90
C GLY A 609 -12.32 14.96 -29.42
N SER A 610 -11.12 15.47 -29.11
CA SER A 610 -10.57 15.62 -27.75
C SER A 610 -10.26 17.08 -27.43
N THR A 611 -10.40 17.48 -26.17
CA THR A 611 -10.01 18.82 -25.70
C THR A 611 -8.70 18.80 -24.92
N LEU A 612 -7.93 19.87 -25.01
CA LEU A 612 -6.81 20.23 -24.15
C LEU A 612 -7.28 21.29 -23.15
N SER A 613 -7.12 21.05 -21.84
CA SER A 613 -7.64 21.92 -20.79
C SER A 613 -6.74 21.97 -19.55
N GLY A 614 -7.03 22.89 -18.62
CA GLY A 614 -6.34 23.00 -17.34
C GLY A 614 -5.49 24.28 -17.23
N SER A 615 -4.72 24.39 -16.14
CA SER A 615 -3.91 25.57 -15.84
C SER A 615 -2.41 25.31 -15.77
N GLY A 616 -2.00 24.04 -15.79
CA GLY A 616 -0.59 23.65 -15.75
C GLY A 616 0.11 23.88 -17.09
N GLU A 617 1.44 23.98 -17.06
CA GLU A 617 2.26 24.13 -18.26
C GLU A 617 2.26 22.84 -19.10
N LEU A 618 2.11 22.97 -20.42
CA LEU A 618 2.27 21.85 -21.34
C LEU A 618 3.63 21.96 -22.05
N ASN A 619 4.53 21.01 -21.78
CA ASN A 619 5.79 20.86 -22.49
C ASN A 619 5.69 19.80 -23.58
N LEU A 620 5.68 20.18 -24.86
CA LEU A 620 5.66 19.25 -25.99
C LEU A 620 7.05 19.15 -26.62
N ILE A 621 7.60 17.93 -26.64
CA ILE A 621 8.95 17.63 -27.13
C ILE A 621 8.88 16.56 -28.22
N GLY A 622 9.54 16.79 -29.36
CA GLY A 622 9.64 15.79 -30.44
C GLY A 622 9.51 16.42 -31.82
N GLY A 623 9.82 15.66 -32.88
CA GLY A 623 9.93 16.19 -34.25
C GLY A 623 8.66 16.14 -35.10
N THR A 624 7.46 16.08 -34.50
CA THR A 624 6.25 15.63 -35.21
C THR A 624 5.10 16.62 -35.20
N THR A 625 3.95 16.23 -35.79
CA THR A 625 2.77 17.09 -35.92
C THR A 625 1.77 16.83 -34.79
N LEU A 626 1.35 17.88 -34.09
CA LEU A 626 0.14 17.88 -33.25
C LEU A 626 -1.07 18.25 -34.12
N ILE A 627 -2.10 17.40 -34.09
CA ILE A 627 -3.39 17.63 -34.76
C ILE A 627 -4.49 17.66 -33.70
N THR A 628 -5.15 18.79 -33.51
CA THR A 628 -6.33 18.93 -32.64
C THR A 628 -7.55 19.29 -33.48
N THR A 629 -8.75 18.97 -33.00
CA THR A 629 -10.01 19.17 -33.77
C THR A 629 -11.16 19.76 -32.95
N LYS A 630 -10.93 20.16 -31.69
CA LYS A 630 -11.91 20.83 -30.82
C LYS A 630 -11.28 22.05 -30.15
N ASP A 631 -12.14 22.95 -29.66
CA ASP A 631 -11.76 24.14 -28.89
C ASP A 631 -11.07 23.73 -27.58
N ASN A 632 -9.92 24.35 -27.31
CA ASN A 632 -9.11 24.06 -26.14
C ASN A 632 -9.25 25.18 -25.10
N THR A 633 -9.25 24.82 -23.81
CA THR A 633 -9.46 25.74 -22.68
C THR A 633 -8.25 25.82 -21.75
N LEU A 634 -7.06 25.46 -22.25
CA LEU A 634 -5.82 25.52 -21.50
C LEU A 634 -5.45 26.97 -21.18
N SER A 635 -5.32 27.32 -19.91
CA SER A 635 -4.86 28.66 -19.49
C SER A 635 -3.38 28.69 -19.09
N GLY A 636 -2.76 27.52 -18.93
CA GLY A 636 -1.33 27.38 -18.66
C GLY A 636 -0.47 27.64 -19.90
N ALA A 637 0.81 27.94 -19.68
CA ALA A 637 1.75 28.15 -20.78
C ALA A 637 1.95 26.87 -21.60
N VAL A 638 2.25 27.01 -22.89
CA VAL A 638 2.55 25.92 -23.82
C VAL A 638 3.96 26.10 -24.35
N THR A 639 4.86 25.17 -24.05
CA THR A 639 6.22 25.16 -24.58
C THR A 639 6.31 24.12 -25.69
N LEU A 640 6.68 24.57 -26.89
CA LEU A 640 6.88 23.75 -28.08
C LEU A 640 8.38 23.64 -28.37
N ASP A 641 8.93 22.43 -28.30
CA ASP A 641 10.36 22.16 -28.51
C ASP A 641 10.58 21.20 -29.69
N GLY A 642 10.98 21.74 -30.84
CA GLY A 642 11.23 20.98 -32.07
C GLY A 642 9.97 20.41 -32.76
N ILE A 643 8.79 20.68 -32.21
CA ILE A 643 7.51 20.13 -32.67
C ILE A 643 6.80 21.03 -33.69
N HIS A 644 6.09 20.42 -34.61
CA HIS A 644 5.20 21.11 -35.55
C HIS A 644 3.75 21.06 -35.05
N VAL A 645 3.05 22.19 -34.98
CA VAL A 645 1.64 22.26 -34.60
C VAL A 645 0.82 22.80 -35.76
N GLY A 646 -0.19 22.03 -36.17
CA GLY A 646 -1.18 22.48 -37.14
C GLY A 646 -2.31 23.24 -36.45
N LEU A 647 -2.50 24.51 -36.78
CA LEU A 647 -3.60 25.33 -36.32
C LEU A 647 -4.81 25.11 -37.25
N GLY A 648 -5.98 24.74 -36.73
CA GLY A 648 -7.26 24.85 -37.46
C GLY A 648 -7.77 23.65 -38.26
N ALA A 649 -7.46 22.40 -37.89
CA ALA A 649 -8.02 21.22 -38.57
C ALA A 649 -9.53 20.98 -38.32
N SER A 650 -10.19 21.80 -37.48
CA SER A 650 -11.63 21.73 -37.23
C SER A 650 -12.41 22.45 -38.32
N LYS A 651 -13.47 21.82 -38.85
CA LYS A 651 -14.45 22.46 -39.75
C LYS A 651 -15.38 23.43 -39.02
N ASP A 652 -15.29 23.48 -37.69
CA ASP A 652 -16.11 24.33 -36.83
C ASP A 652 -15.31 25.58 -36.46
N ASN A 653 -15.88 26.74 -36.79
CA ASN A 653 -15.23 28.04 -36.87
C ASN A 653 -14.42 28.48 -35.63
N GLY A 654 -13.12 28.72 -35.81
CA GLY A 654 -12.45 29.94 -35.32
C GLY A 654 -11.91 30.00 -33.88
N ALA A 655 -11.80 28.90 -33.13
CA ALA A 655 -11.27 28.96 -31.75
C ALA A 655 -9.82 28.46 -31.61
N ASP A 656 -9.15 29.03 -30.60
CA ASP A 656 -7.74 28.88 -30.26
C ASP A 656 -7.32 27.41 -30.03
N VAL A 657 -6.34 26.96 -30.79
CA VAL A 657 -5.84 25.58 -30.79
C VAL A 657 -4.93 25.31 -29.59
N LEU A 658 -4.39 26.35 -28.94
CA LEU A 658 -3.40 26.21 -27.87
C LEU A 658 -3.89 26.77 -26.52
N GLY A 659 -5.12 27.28 -26.46
CA GLY A 659 -5.71 27.84 -25.24
C GLY A 659 -5.38 29.33 -25.09
N THR A 660 -5.29 29.87 -23.88
CA THR A 660 -5.05 31.32 -23.63
C THR A 660 -3.70 31.63 -22.97
N GLY A 661 -2.94 30.61 -22.55
CA GLY A 661 -1.63 30.82 -21.94
C GLY A 661 -0.55 31.21 -22.95
N ASP A 662 0.61 31.65 -22.46
CA ASP A 662 1.73 32.02 -23.32
C ASP A 662 2.23 30.81 -24.13
N VAL A 663 2.51 31.00 -25.42
CA VAL A 663 3.06 29.95 -26.30
C VAL A 663 4.54 30.24 -26.52
N THR A 664 5.41 29.33 -26.07
CA THR A 664 6.85 29.41 -26.29
C THR A 664 7.27 28.53 -27.46
N LEU A 665 7.96 29.09 -28.44
CA LEU A 665 8.58 28.35 -29.56
C LEU A 665 10.08 28.19 -29.33
N ASN A 666 10.57 26.95 -29.35
CA ASN A 666 11.98 26.61 -29.18
C ASN A 666 12.47 25.60 -30.22
N ASN A 667 13.78 25.61 -30.46
CA ASN A 667 14.51 24.65 -31.29
C ASN A 667 13.83 24.38 -32.65
N GLY A 668 13.33 25.43 -33.31
CA GLY A 668 12.70 25.33 -34.62
C GLY A 668 11.26 24.82 -34.60
N ALA A 669 10.58 24.83 -33.44
CA ALA A 669 9.16 24.54 -33.35
C ALA A 669 8.34 25.40 -34.33
N ARG A 670 7.31 24.82 -34.92
CA ARG A 670 6.54 25.43 -36.02
C ARG A 670 5.06 25.53 -35.69
N LEU A 671 4.47 26.72 -35.88
CA LEU A 671 3.03 26.92 -35.96
C LEU A 671 2.63 27.04 -37.43
N LYS A 672 1.76 26.14 -37.90
CA LYS A 672 1.28 26.15 -39.30
C LYS A 672 -0.23 26.25 -39.33
N ASN A 673 -0.77 27.29 -39.95
CA ASN A 673 -2.20 27.36 -40.24
C ASN A 673 -2.59 26.35 -41.33
N ASN A 674 -3.56 25.49 -41.02
CA ASN A 674 -4.12 24.46 -41.89
C ASN A 674 -5.60 24.75 -42.22
N ASP A 675 -5.93 26.03 -42.46
CA ASP A 675 -7.09 26.56 -43.20
C ASP A 675 -8.17 27.34 -42.41
N ASN A 676 -8.16 27.43 -41.07
CA ASN A 676 -9.27 28.05 -40.32
C ASN A 676 -8.92 28.99 -39.15
N VAL A 677 -7.64 29.17 -38.78
CA VAL A 677 -7.28 30.12 -37.70
C VAL A 677 -6.91 31.47 -38.31
N GLN A 678 -7.73 32.49 -38.02
CA GLN A 678 -7.47 33.88 -38.45
C GLN A 678 -6.82 34.71 -37.34
N THR A 679 -6.92 34.28 -36.08
CA THR A 679 -6.47 35.03 -34.91
C THR A 679 -5.86 34.10 -33.85
N LEU A 680 -4.69 34.45 -33.34
CA LEU A 680 -4.00 33.82 -32.21
C LEU A 680 -3.99 34.84 -31.05
N ASN A 681 -4.65 34.53 -29.94
CA ASN A 681 -4.77 35.46 -28.82
C ASN A 681 -3.65 35.30 -27.78
N ASN A 682 -2.86 34.23 -27.88
CA ASN A 682 -1.74 33.96 -26.98
C ASN A 682 -0.63 34.99 -27.15
N ASN A 683 0.03 35.34 -26.04
CA ASN A 683 1.37 35.90 -26.15
C ASN A 683 2.30 34.84 -26.74
N LEU A 684 3.20 35.26 -27.61
CA LEU A 684 4.15 34.39 -28.28
C LEU A 684 5.56 34.71 -27.77
N VAL A 685 6.23 33.71 -27.20
CA VAL A 685 7.60 33.82 -26.71
C VAL A 685 8.52 33.04 -27.64
N ILE A 686 9.45 33.71 -28.30
CA ILE A 686 10.42 33.06 -29.17
C ILE A 686 11.69 32.81 -28.36
N GLY A 687 11.86 31.56 -27.91
CA GLY A 687 13.02 31.19 -27.11
C GLY A 687 14.29 31.06 -27.97
N SER A 688 15.44 30.92 -27.33
CA SER A 688 16.77 31.09 -27.95
C SER A 688 17.07 30.14 -29.12
N GLY A 689 16.39 28.99 -29.19
CA GLY A 689 16.50 28.05 -30.31
C GLY A 689 15.68 28.45 -31.56
N GLY A 690 14.93 29.55 -31.49
CA GLY A 690 14.09 30.06 -32.58
C GLY A 690 12.80 29.27 -32.81
N GLY A 691 11.87 29.87 -33.55
CA GLY A 691 10.58 29.30 -33.91
C GLY A 691 10.17 29.63 -35.34
N ARG A 692 9.14 28.97 -35.87
CA ARG A 692 8.62 29.16 -37.23
C ARG A 692 7.11 29.38 -37.26
N MET A 693 6.64 30.27 -38.12
CA MET A 693 5.21 30.50 -38.38
C MET A 693 4.88 30.41 -39.88
N MET A 694 3.66 29.95 -40.19
CA MET A 694 3.12 29.88 -41.56
C MET A 694 1.63 30.19 -41.59
N ALA A 695 1.22 31.02 -42.55
CA ALA A 695 -0.11 31.62 -42.63
C ALA A 695 -1.15 30.74 -43.34
N GLY A 696 -0.71 29.80 -44.18
CA GLY A 696 -1.51 28.78 -44.87
C GLY A 696 -2.24 29.29 -46.12
N TRP A 697 -1.99 28.68 -47.29
CA TRP A 697 -2.73 28.78 -48.57
C TRP A 697 -3.54 30.09 -48.84
N GLY A 698 -2.91 31.26 -48.69
CA GLY A 698 -3.51 32.56 -49.03
C GLY A 698 -4.40 33.15 -47.94
N LYS A 699 -4.26 32.69 -46.70
CA LYS A 699 -4.92 33.19 -45.50
C LYS A 699 -3.94 33.97 -44.64
N ASN A 700 -4.43 35.00 -43.95
CA ASN A 700 -3.63 35.71 -42.96
C ASN A 700 -3.84 35.08 -41.58
N VAL A 701 -2.82 35.14 -40.73
CA VAL A 701 -2.91 34.79 -39.31
C VAL A 701 -2.53 36.02 -38.51
N THR A 702 -3.47 36.56 -37.73
CA THR A 702 -3.23 37.69 -36.84
C THR A 702 -2.86 37.21 -35.44
N VAL A 703 -1.74 37.67 -34.90
CA VAL A 703 -1.33 37.49 -33.51
C VAL A 703 -1.74 38.73 -32.74
N GLU A 704 -2.76 38.56 -31.88
CA GLU A 704 -3.32 39.60 -31.02
C GLU A 704 -2.63 39.66 -29.67
N GLY A 705 -1.93 38.60 -29.25
CA GLY A 705 -1.08 38.62 -28.04
C GLY A 705 0.29 39.24 -28.32
N ALA A 706 1.01 39.61 -27.25
CA ALA A 706 2.32 40.22 -27.38
C ALA A 706 3.36 39.18 -27.83
N VAL A 707 4.18 39.53 -28.83
CA VAL A 707 5.35 38.77 -29.25
C VAL A 707 6.58 39.27 -28.52
N SER A 708 7.35 38.37 -27.91
CA SER A 708 8.55 38.67 -27.13
C SER A 708 9.60 37.56 -27.29
N GLY A 709 10.80 37.76 -26.72
CA GLY A 709 11.91 36.81 -26.79
C GLY A 709 13.09 37.31 -27.63
N SER A 710 14.14 36.49 -27.71
CA SER A 710 15.41 36.84 -28.36
C SER A 710 15.88 35.85 -29.42
N GLY A 711 15.18 34.73 -29.62
CA GLY A 711 15.50 33.80 -30.70
C GLY A 711 14.95 34.27 -32.04
N THR A 712 15.35 33.61 -33.13
CA THR A 712 14.87 33.96 -34.47
C THR A 712 13.43 33.49 -34.70
N LEU A 713 12.54 34.41 -35.09
CA LEU A 713 11.21 34.10 -35.62
C LEU A 713 11.30 33.92 -37.14
N THR A 714 11.15 32.68 -37.60
CA THR A 714 11.14 32.36 -39.03
C THR A 714 9.73 32.46 -39.59
N ILE A 715 9.49 33.35 -40.55
CA ILE A 715 8.28 33.39 -41.36
C ILE A 715 8.55 32.59 -42.64
N ASP A 716 7.85 31.47 -42.81
CA ASP A 716 8.08 30.57 -43.94
C ASP A 716 7.04 30.80 -45.05
N GLY A 717 7.50 30.73 -46.29
CA GLY A 717 6.82 31.21 -47.49
C GLY A 717 5.47 30.56 -47.76
N ASP A 718 4.45 31.41 -47.91
CA ASP A 718 3.17 31.09 -48.53
C ASP A 718 2.51 32.38 -49.09
N SER A 719 1.25 32.31 -49.53
CA SER A 719 0.57 33.47 -50.16
C SER A 719 -0.05 34.47 -49.18
N GLY A 720 -0.12 34.15 -47.88
CA GLY A 720 -0.77 34.97 -46.85
C GLY A 720 0.20 35.62 -45.87
N PHE A 721 -0.31 36.54 -45.04
CA PHE A 721 0.47 37.31 -44.07
C PHE A 721 0.42 36.69 -42.67
N ILE A 722 1.55 36.65 -41.99
CA ILE A 722 1.55 36.69 -40.52
C ILE A 722 1.38 38.15 -40.12
N VAL A 723 0.39 38.46 -39.29
CA VAL A 723 0.06 39.83 -38.87
C VAL A 723 0.32 39.94 -37.37
N LEU A 724 1.16 40.88 -36.92
CA LEU A 724 1.37 41.13 -35.49
C LEU A 724 0.63 42.42 -35.11
N ASN A 725 -0.40 42.31 -34.27
CA ASN A 725 -1.35 43.40 -34.01
C ASN A 725 -1.30 43.95 -32.57
N ASN A 726 -0.44 43.41 -31.70
CA ASN A 726 -0.35 43.87 -30.31
C ASN A 726 0.66 45.02 -30.13
N ALA A 727 0.23 46.13 -29.51
CA ALA A 727 1.10 47.27 -29.24
C ALA A 727 2.22 47.00 -28.21
N ASN A 728 2.12 45.92 -27.43
CA ASN A 728 3.12 45.52 -26.42
C ASN A 728 4.13 44.49 -26.94
N ASN A 729 4.28 44.35 -28.26
CA ASN A 729 5.35 43.52 -28.84
C ASN A 729 6.72 44.05 -28.38
N THR A 730 7.53 43.19 -27.76
CA THR A 730 8.86 43.50 -27.19
C THR A 730 9.91 42.50 -27.69
N PHE A 731 9.73 42.01 -28.91
CA PHE A 731 10.59 41.02 -29.53
C PHE A 731 11.91 41.66 -29.97
N ASN A 732 13.02 41.22 -29.37
CA ASN A 732 14.38 41.70 -29.62
C ASN A 732 15.24 40.67 -30.38
N GLY A 733 14.61 39.60 -30.89
CA GLY A 733 15.26 38.59 -31.72
C GLY A 733 15.18 38.94 -33.21
N ASP A 734 15.79 38.10 -34.04
CA ASP A 734 15.78 38.30 -35.49
C ASP A 734 14.48 37.80 -36.13
N ILE A 735 14.00 38.47 -37.18
CA ILE A 735 12.95 37.96 -38.06
C ILE A 735 13.60 37.43 -39.34
N ALA A 736 13.35 36.17 -39.67
CA ALA A 736 13.90 35.53 -40.86
C ALA A 736 12.80 35.11 -41.85
N PHE A 737 12.86 35.60 -43.08
CA PHE A 737 11.97 35.14 -44.15
C PHE A 737 12.61 33.97 -44.91
N THR A 738 11.89 32.86 -45.00
CA THR A 738 12.35 31.66 -45.71
C THR A 738 11.32 31.18 -46.73
N ASN A 739 11.76 30.40 -47.72
CA ASN A 739 10.89 29.76 -48.70
C ASN A 739 11.21 28.26 -48.73
N SER A 740 10.90 27.59 -47.62
CA SER A 740 11.27 26.18 -47.45
C SER A 740 10.48 25.23 -48.36
N PHE A 741 9.44 25.73 -49.03
CA PHE A 741 8.50 24.93 -49.84
C PHE A 741 8.40 25.34 -51.32
N GLY A 742 9.16 26.35 -51.76
CA GLY A 742 9.16 26.81 -53.16
C GLY A 742 7.93 27.64 -53.56
N TYR A 743 7.16 28.16 -52.61
CA TYR A 743 5.91 28.91 -52.83
C TYR A 743 6.02 30.36 -52.33
N GLY A 744 6.70 31.23 -53.09
CA GLY A 744 6.85 32.65 -52.76
C GLY A 744 7.66 32.93 -51.47
N GLY A 745 7.99 34.20 -51.24
CA GLY A 745 8.63 34.60 -49.98
C GLY A 745 7.60 34.72 -48.85
N GLY A 746 8.04 34.55 -47.59
CA GLY A 746 7.20 34.79 -46.44
C GLY A 746 6.71 36.24 -46.39
N LYS A 747 5.50 36.47 -45.85
CA LYS A 747 4.91 37.80 -45.73
C LYS A 747 4.57 38.12 -44.28
N LEU A 748 4.96 39.30 -43.83
CA LEU A 748 4.72 39.81 -42.48
C LEU A 748 4.04 41.17 -42.56
N ARG A 749 3.03 41.39 -41.72
CA ARG A 749 2.43 42.71 -41.51
C ARG A 749 2.49 43.09 -40.04
N LEU A 750 2.79 44.35 -39.75
CA LEU A 750 2.82 44.91 -38.41
C LEU A 750 1.73 45.99 -38.31
N GLU A 751 0.66 45.71 -37.54
CA GLU A 751 -0.58 46.50 -37.60
C GLU A 751 -0.73 47.59 -36.53
N SER A 752 -0.15 47.42 -35.33
CA SER A 752 -0.29 48.42 -34.24
C SER A 752 0.91 48.43 -33.29
N LEU A 753 1.61 49.55 -33.25
CA LEU A 753 2.65 49.91 -32.25
C LEU A 753 2.33 51.30 -31.67
N ALA A 754 1.06 51.55 -31.34
CA ALA A 754 0.65 52.83 -30.77
C ALA A 754 1.30 53.04 -29.39
N GLY A 755 2.45 53.72 -29.36
CA GLY A 755 3.23 53.95 -28.14
C GLY A 755 4.75 54.03 -28.30
N GLY A 756 5.30 53.95 -29.52
CA GLY A 756 6.75 54.09 -29.74
C GLY A 756 7.55 52.84 -29.37
N GLY A 757 7.07 51.65 -29.77
CA GLY A 757 7.87 50.43 -29.65
C GLY A 757 9.05 50.46 -30.64
N SER A 758 10.27 50.36 -30.12
CA SER A 758 11.49 50.19 -30.93
C SER A 758 11.67 48.71 -31.28
N TYR A 759 11.82 48.38 -32.56
CA TYR A 759 12.30 47.06 -32.96
C TYR A 759 13.83 47.14 -33.11
N ASP A 760 14.56 46.50 -32.19
CA ASP A 760 16.03 46.52 -32.11
C ASP A 760 16.68 45.21 -32.62
N GLY A 761 15.89 44.32 -33.24
CA GLY A 761 16.35 43.07 -33.84
C GLY A 761 16.79 43.24 -35.30
N THR A 762 17.34 42.18 -35.93
CA THR A 762 17.67 42.20 -37.36
C THR A 762 16.54 41.57 -38.18
N ILE A 763 15.99 42.26 -39.18
CA ILE A 763 15.14 41.66 -40.21
C ILE A 763 16.05 41.13 -41.33
N SER A 764 16.00 39.82 -41.60
CA SER A 764 16.81 39.18 -42.63
C SER A 764 15.95 38.34 -43.57
N GLY A 765 16.17 38.46 -44.88
CA GLY A 765 15.36 37.75 -45.87
C GLY A 765 15.93 37.88 -47.26
N ILE A 766 16.30 36.75 -47.87
CA ILE A 766 17.04 36.66 -49.15
C ILE A 766 16.10 36.37 -50.34
N ASP A 767 14.78 36.28 -50.11
CA ASP A 767 13.80 35.98 -51.17
C ASP A 767 13.15 37.28 -51.68
N ALA A 768 13.32 37.56 -52.98
CA ALA A 768 12.70 38.69 -53.68
C ALA A 768 11.15 38.66 -53.65
N GLY A 769 10.55 37.52 -53.27
CA GLY A 769 9.11 37.38 -53.07
C GLY A 769 8.60 37.71 -51.66
N ALA A 770 9.46 38.12 -50.71
CA ALA A 770 9.04 38.49 -49.36
C ALA A 770 8.42 39.91 -49.33
N ASN A 771 7.38 40.09 -48.50
CA ASN A 771 6.72 41.40 -48.31
C ASN A 771 6.63 41.74 -46.81
N LEU A 772 7.08 42.95 -46.45
CA LEU A 772 6.91 43.55 -45.14
C LEU A 772 5.95 44.74 -45.24
N GLU A 773 4.76 44.61 -44.65
CA GLU A 773 3.76 45.68 -44.63
C GLU A 773 3.66 46.35 -43.25
N LEU A 774 3.69 47.68 -43.23
CA LEU A 774 3.64 48.49 -42.01
C LEU A 774 2.38 49.37 -42.02
N THR A 775 1.52 49.25 -41.01
CA THR A 775 0.38 50.17 -40.81
C THR A 775 0.43 50.88 -39.45
N GLY A 776 1.52 50.70 -38.68
CA GLY A 776 1.81 51.42 -37.43
C GLY A 776 3.18 52.13 -37.47
N GLU A 777 3.55 52.83 -36.39
CA GLU A 777 4.85 53.51 -36.24
C GLU A 777 5.96 52.53 -35.86
N ILE A 778 7.04 52.45 -36.65
CA ILE A 778 8.18 51.55 -36.41
C ILE A 778 9.49 52.33 -36.52
N LEU A 779 10.32 52.22 -35.47
CA LEU A 779 11.73 52.57 -35.54
C LEU A 779 12.54 51.29 -35.82
N LEU A 780 13.22 51.25 -36.96
CA LEU A 780 14.15 50.20 -37.33
C LEU A 780 15.55 50.51 -36.79
N GLY A 781 16.07 49.63 -35.94
CA GLY A 781 17.49 49.57 -35.59
C GLY A 781 18.27 48.52 -36.41
N GLY A 782 19.59 48.44 -36.21
CA GLY A 782 20.45 47.35 -36.70
C GLY A 782 20.68 47.26 -38.23
N ASP A 783 21.50 46.28 -38.65
CA ASP A 783 21.83 46.02 -40.07
C ASP A 783 20.79 45.07 -40.71
N ASN A 784 19.64 45.58 -41.20
CA ASN A 784 18.63 44.71 -41.83
C ASN A 784 19.00 44.34 -43.28
N THR A 785 19.13 43.04 -43.53
CA THR A 785 19.49 42.45 -44.85
C THR A 785 18.25 41.97 -45.60
N PHE A 786 17.16 42.73 -45.50
CA PHE A 786 15.89 42.41 -46.13
C PHE A 786 15.90 42.85 -47.59
N VAL A 787 15.88 41.90 -48.53
CA VAL A 787 15.93 42.13 -50.00
C VAL A 787 14.54 42.20 -50.64
N GLY A 788 13.47 41.98 -49.86
CA GLY A 788 12.08 42.03 -50.32
C GLY A 788 11.50 43.44 -50.43
N LEU A 789 10.21 43.54 -50.78
CA LEU A 789 9.50 44.82 -50.82
C LEU A 789 9.04 45.21 -49.40
N THR A 790 9.34 46.44 -48.99
CA THR A 790 8.77 47.06 -47.78
C THR A 790 7.71 48.07 -48.18
N GLU A 791 6.50 47.93 -47.67
CA GLU A 791 5.38 48.84 -47.94
C GLU A 791 4.89 49.48 -46.65
N VAL A 792 4.91 50.82 -46.60
CA VAL A 792 4.28 51.58 -45.51
C VAL A 792 2.92 52.05 -46.00
N LEU A 793 1.87 51.50 -45.41
CA LEU A 793 0.48 51.77 -45.78
C LEU A 793 -0.06 52.98 -45.02
N ALA A 794 -1.26 53.45 -45.40
CA ALA A 794 -1.93 54.58 -44.76
C ALA A 794 -2.03 54.41 -43.22
N GLY A 795 -1.57 55.40 -42.47
CA GLY A 795 -1.54 55.40 -41.00
C GLY A 795 -0.31 54.72 -40.37
N GLY A 796 0.53 54.05 -41.17
CA GLY A 796 1.84 53.54 -40.73
C GLY A 796 2.94 54.58 -40.89
N ALA A 797 4.03 54.40 -40.16
CA ALA A 797 5.23 55.22 -40.32
C ALA A 797 6.50 54.43 -40.06
N ILE A 798 7.57 54.78 -40.76
CA ILE A 798 8.88 54.14 -40.64
C ILE A 798 9.94 55.18 -40.28
N GLY A 799 10.93 54.82 -39.46
CA GLY A 799 12.09 55.66 -39.14
C GLY A 799 13.16 54.86 -38.40
N GLY A 800 14.12 55.53 -37.77
CA GLY A 800 15.24 54.89 -37.06
C GLY A 800 16.55 54.91 -37.85
N ASN A 801 17.58 54.26 -37.30
CA ASN A 801 18.98 54.35 -37.74
C ASN A 801 19.53 53.07 -38.39
N GLY A 802 18.66 52.10 -38.71
CA GLY A 802 19.03 50.85 -39.35
C GLY A 802 19.26 50.95 -40.87
N SER A 803 19.52 49.79 -41.51
CA SER A 803 19.62 49.63 -42.97
C SER A 803 18.50 48.76 -43.54
N LEU A 804 18.11 48.97 -44.80
CA LEU A 804 17.22 48.13 -45.62
C LEU A 804 17.90 47.85 -46.97
N ASP A 805 18.15 46.59 -47.31
CA ASP A 805 18.78 46.21 -48.59
C ASP A 805 17.80 46.25 -49.80
N GLY A 806 16.49 46.22 -49.55
CA GLY A 806 15.42 46.13 -50.56
C GLY A 806 14.72 47.45 -50.90
N ASP A 807 13.64 47.36 -51.69
CA ASP A 807 12.83 48.52 -52.09
C ASP A 807 11.88 48.97 -50.96
N LEU A 808 11.70 50.28 -50.81
CA LEU A 808 10.77 50.91 -49.87
C LEU A 808 9.69 51.69 -50.63
N THR A 809 8.42 51.41 -50.36
CA THR A 809 7.29 52.17 -50.90
C THR A 809 6.51 52.82 -49.76
N LEU A 810 6.39 54.15 -49.77
CA LEU A 810 5.49 54.89 -48.88
C LEU A 810 4.19 55.15 -49.63
N HIS A 811 3.08 54.62 -49.10
CA HIS A 811 1.75 54.77 -49.68
C HIS A 811 1.02 56.02 -49.15
N ALA A 812 -0.13 56.36 -49.73
CA ALA A 812 -0.85 57.57 -49.39
C ALA A 812 -1.28 57.60 -47.91
N GLY A 813 -0.83 58.63 -47.18
CA GLY A 813 -1.06 58.77 -45.73
C GLY A 813 -0.10 57.96 -44.85
N ALA A 814 0.99 57.44 -45.42
CA ALA A 814 2.13 56.92 -44.66
C ALA A 814 3.00 58.07 -44.13
N GLY A 815 3.47 57.92 -42.89
CA GLY A 815 4.39 58.86 -42.26
C GLY A 815 5.85 58.38 -42.25
N PHE A 816 6.73 59.23 -41.77
CA PHE A 816 8.11 58.89 -41.44
C PHE A 816 8.41 59.36 -40.03
N VAL A 817 8.98 58.50 -39.18
CA VAL A 817 9.27 58.83 -37.78
C VAL A 817 10.55 59.65 -37.70
N PHE A 818 10.46 60.85 -37.15
CA PHE A 818 11.54 61.80 -36.95
C PHE A 818 11.99 61.79 -35.48
N ASP A 819 13.22 61.36 -35.21
CA ASP A 819 13.77 61.22 -33.84
C ASP A 819 14.71 62.36 -33.40
N GLY A 820 15.19 63.19 -34.33
CA GLY A 820 16.00 64.38 -34.05
C GLY A 820 17.48 64.15 -33.72
N ASP A 821 17.96 62.90 -33.70
CA ASP A 821 19.34 62.52 -33.26
C ASP A 821 20.26 62.00 -34.40
N ASP A 822 19.85 62.13 -35.66
CA ASP A 822 20.71 62.20 -36.86
C ASP A 822 21.58 60.95 -37.17
N ILE A 823 20.94 59.85 -37.62
CA ILE A 823 21.40 58.98 -38.74
C ILE A 823 20.13 58.42 -39.39
N GLY A 824 19.79 58.91 -40.59
CA GLY A 824 18.60 58.44 -41.32
C GLY A 824 18.64 56.94 -41.67
N LEU A 825 17.48 56.37 -41.97
CA LEU A 825 17.33 54.99 -42.42
C LEU A 825 18.14 54.78 -43.70
N SER A 826 19.08 53.83 -43.70
CA SER A 826 19.82 53.47 -44.92
C SER A 826 18.95 52.59 -45.81
N VAL A 827 18.80 52.91 -47.09
CA VAL A 827 18.00 52.12 -48.03
C VAL A 827 18.84 51.87 -49.29
N ALA A 828 19.27 50.64 -49.52
CA ALA A 828 20.08 50.30 -50.69
C ALA A 828 19.25 50.17 -51.98
N GLY A 829 17.95 49.88 -51.86
CA GLY A 829 17.01 49.77 -52.97
C GLY A 829 16.41 51.11 -53.45
N THR A 830 15.25 51.02 -54.11
CA THR A 830 14.50 52.18 -54.60
C THR A 830 13.50 52.67 -53.55
N VAL A 831 13.45 53.97 -53.31
CA VAL A 831 12.38 54.59 -52.50
C VAL A 831 11.32 55.15 -53.44
N THR A 832 10.11 54.59 -53.36
CA THR A 832 8.94 54.98 -54.17
C THR A 832 7.90 55.67 -53.29
N LEU A 833 7.35 56.77 -53.78
CA LEU A 833 6.18 57.45 -53.20
C LEU A 833 5.00 57.29 -54.15
N ASP A 834 3.85 56.85 -53.65
CA ASP A 834 2.63 56.75 -54.45
C ASP A 834 1.76 58.03 -54.40
N SER A 835 2.07 58.98 -53.51
CA SER A 835 1.32 60.22 -53.26
C SER A 835 2.23 61.42 -52.93
N THR A 836 1.61 62.56 -52.62
CA THR A 836 2.31 63.72 -52.04
C THR A 836 2.80 63.37 -50.63
N PHE A 837 4.08 63.66 -50.33
CA PHE A 837 4.69 63.49 -49.02
C PHE A 837 5.26 64.83 -48.54
N GLY A 838 4.79 65.33 -47.41
CA GLY A 838 5.09 66.65 -46.86
C GLY A 838 5.81 66.61 -45.53
N ILE A 839 6.12 67.80 -44.99
CA ILE A 839 6.70 67.92 -43.63
C ILE A 839 5.69 67.47 -42.56
N ASP A 840 4.40 67.54 -42.85
CA ASP A 840 3.30 67.07 -42.01
C ASP A 840 3.20 65.55 -41.89
N ASP A 841 3.82 64.81 -42.81
CA ASP A 841 3.95 63.35 -42.74
C ASP A 841 5.13 62.91 -41.86
N LEU A 842 5.93 63.85 -41.33
CA LEU A 842 7.02 63.56 -40.40
C LEU A 842 6.51 63.53 -38.95
N LEU A 843 6.37 62.33 -38.41
CA LEU A 843 5.92 62.13 -37.03
C LEU A 843 7.06 62.44 -36.06
N GLY A 844 6.90 63.46 -35.22
CA GLY A 844 7.90 63.87 -34.22
C GLY A 844 8.60 65.21 -34.51
N ILE A 845 8.44 65.77 -35.72
CA ILE A 845 8.90 67.13 -36.01
C ILE A 845 7.99 68.17 -35.35
N SER A 846 8.56 69.19 -34.69
CA SER A 846 7.77 70.22 -34.01
C SER A 846 8.54 71.54 -33.86
N SER A 847 7.90 72.57 -33.30
CA SER A 847 8.58 73.82 -32.94
C SER A 847 9.70 73.65 -31.91
N ALA A 848 9.74 72.51 -31.21
CA ALA A 848 10.81 72.15 -30.28
C ALA A 848 12.05 71.54 -30.97
N THR A 849 11.91 71.03 -32.20
CA THR A 849 13.03 70.48 -32.98
C THR A 849 14.12 71.54 -33.16
N ALA A 850 15.38 71.19 -32.92
CA ALA A 850 16.48 72.14 -33.03
C ALA A 850 16.66 72.62 -34.49
N ASP A 851 17.25 73.82 -34.64
CA ASP A 851 17.53 74.35 -35.97
C ASP A 851 18.71 73.56 -36.57
N GLY A 852 18.57 73.07 -37.79
CA GLY A 852 19.53 72.12 -38.35
C GLY A 852 19.08 71.50 -39.67
N THR A 853 19.94 70.66 -40.24
CA THR A 853 19.62 69.81 -41.40
C THR A 853 19.70 68.37 -40.94
N TYR A 854 18.63 67.61 -41.17
CA TYR A 854 18.45 66.24 -40.70
C TYR A 854 18.27 65.32 -41.91
N THR A 855 18.99 64.20 -41.94
CA THR A 855 18.85 63.21 -43.03
C THR A 855 17.82 62.16 -42.64
N LEU A 856 16.74 62.00 -43.41
CA LEU A 856 15.73 60.98 -43.13
C LEU A 856 16.09 59.62 -43.73
N ILE A 857 16.54 59.63 -44.99
CA ILE A 857 17.05 58.45 -45.70
C ILE A 857 18.41 58.82 -46.28
N ASP A 858 19.40 57.92 -46.16
CA ASP A 858 20.75 58.20 -46.64
C ASP A 858 20.86 58.30 -48.18
N GLU A 859 21.95 58.89 -48.68
CA GLU A 859 22.13 59.20 -50.11
C GLU A 859 22.47 57.97 -50.99
N THR A 860 22.40 56.74 -50.48
CA THR A 860 22.66 55.53 -51.29
C THR A 860 21.44 55.06 -52.08
N ALA A 861 20.25 55.48 -51.68
CA ALA A 861 18.97 55.15 -52.31
C ALA A 861 18.76 55.89 -53.65
N THR A 862 18.08 55.24 -54.60
CA THR A 862 17.50 55.97 -55.76
C THR A 862 16.13 56.54 -55.33
N VAL A 863 16.09 57.84 -55.01
CA VAL A 863 14.87 58.52 -54.54
C VAL A 863 14.21 59.30 -55.68
N PHE A 864 12.92 59.06 -55.93
CA PHE A 864 12.13 59.86 -56.88
C PHE A 864 11.47 61.06 -56.17
N THR A 865 11.98 62.27 -56.40
CA THR A 865 11.52 63.47 -55.67
C THR A 865 10.21 64.09 -56.20
N SER A 866 9.60 63.52 -57.24
CA SER A 866 8.40 64.07 -57.89
C SER A 866 7.13 64.08 -57.02
N GLY A 867 7.17 63.46 -55.84
CA GLY A 867 6.07 63.41 -54.87
C GLY A 867 6.26 64.27 -53.62
N PHE A 868 7.36 64.99 -53.43
CA PHE A 868 7.55 65.80 -52.20
C PHE A 868 6.90 67.19 -52.28
N GLU A 869 6.26 67.59 -51.19
CA GLU A 869 5.84 68.98 -50.95
C GLU A 869 6.84 69.71 -50.05
N ASN A 870 6.65 71.01 -49.82
CA ASN A 870 7.55 71.82 -48.99
C ASN A 870 9.03 71.79 -49.41
N ILE A 871 9.33 71.67 -50.71
CA ILE A 871 10.71 71.72 -51.21
C ILE A 871 11.22 73.16 -51.26
N GLY A 872 12.38 73.39 -50.65
CA GLY A 872 13.08 74.66 -50.56
C GLY A 872 12.47 75.65 -49.57
N SER A 873 13.28 76.58 -49.08
CA SER A 873 12.91 77.55 -48.03
C SER A 873 11.72 78.45 -48.37
N GLY A 874 11.37 78.57 -49.66
CA GLY A 874 10.19 79.33 -50.13
C GLY A 874 8.85 78.65 -49.84
N ASN A 875 8.83 77.32 -49.71
CA ASN A 875 7.64 76.50 -49.48
C ASN A 875 7.62 75.88 -48.08
N ALA A 876 8.41 76.43 -47.15
CA ALA A 876 8.56 75.89 -45.81
C ALA A 876 7.22 75.75 -45.07
N TYR A 877 7.06 74.61 -44.42
CA TYR A 877 5.95 74.28 -43.53
C TYR A 877 6.15 74.98 -42.19
N ASP A 878 5.11 75.62 -41.68
CA ASP A 878 5.16 76.32 -40.39
C ASP A 878 5.03 75.29 -39.24
N LEU A 879 6.07 75.17 -38.42
CA LEU A 879 6.09 74.28 -37.27
C LEU A 879 5.48 74.93 -36.00
N GLY A 880 5.19 76.23 -36.04
CA GLY A 880 4.81 77.02 -34.88
C GLY A 880 6.01 77.62 -34.13
N ASP A 881 5.72 78.53 -33.18
CA ASP A 881 6.70 79.26 -32.36
C ASP A 881 7.86 79.92 -33.11
N GLY A 882 7.62 80.34 -34.36
CA GLY A 882 8.61 81.01 -35.18
C GLY A 882 9.67 80.06 -35.74
N LYS A 883 9.31 78.80 -36.02
CA LYS A 883 10.12 77.85 -36.77
C LYS A 883 9.39 77.37 -38.02
N SER A 884 10.15 77.06 -39.06
CA SER A 884 9.63 76.44 -40.26
C SER A 884 10.58 75.33 -40.74
N ALA A 885 10.04 74.32 -41.41
CA ALA A 885 10.83 73.24 -41.98
C ALA A 885 10.52 73.03 -43.46
N TYR A 886 11.50 72.59 -44.23
CA TYR A 886 11.37 72.31 -45.66
C TYR A 886 12.31 71.18 -46.08
N PHE A 887 11.97 70.47 -47.15
CA PHE A 887 12.87 69.49 -47.76
C PHE A 887 13.89 70.20 -48.66
N GLN A 888 15.15 69.80 -48.60
CA GLN A 888 16.17 70.29 -49.51
C GLN A 888 15.92 69.79 -50.93
N ASP A 889 16.15 70.64 -51.93
CA ASP A 889 15.94 70.27 -53.33
C ASP A 889 16.90 69.14 -53.74
N GLY A 890 16.35 68.01 -54.20
CA GLY A 890 17.12 66.85 -54.66
C GLY A 890 17.63 65.89 -53.59
N SER A 891 17.31 66.07 -52.30
CA SER A 891 17.65 65.12 -51.23
C SER A 891 16.50 64.94 -50.23
N LEU A 892 16.48 63.81 -49.50
CA LEU A 892 15.52 63.59 -48.41
C LEU A 892 16.05 64.13 -47.07
N GLN A 893 16.50 65.38 -47.12
CA GLN A 893 16.98 66.11 -45.96
C GLN A 893 15.97 67.17 -45.57
N VAL A 894 15.62 67.20 -44.28
CA VAL A 894 14.72 68.19 -43.70
C VAL A 894 15.55 69.29 -43.06
N VAL A 895 15.30 70.52 -43.46
CA VAL A 895 15.98 71.70 -42.93
C VAL A 895 15.02 72.46 -42.02
N VAL A 896 15.30 72.48 -40.72
CA VAL A 896 14.56 73.25 -39.71
C VAL A 896 15.26 74.59 -39.52
N ILE A 897 14.53 75.68 -39.74
CA ILE A 897 15.03 77.04 -39.62
C ILE A 897 14.12 77.88 -38.72
N PRO A 898 14.66 78.91 -38.04
CA PRO A 898 13.83 79.94 -37.45
C PRO A 898 13.13 80.75 -38.56
N GLU A 899 11.89 81.17 -38.33
CA GLU A 899 11.15 82.07 -39.23
C GLU A 899 12.02 83.32 -39.49
N PRO A 900 12.18 83.74 -40.76
CA PRO A 900 12.92 84.95 -41.05
C PRO A 900 12.21 86.15 -40.40
N ALA A 901 12.86 86.81 -39.44
CA ALA A 901 12.39 88.09 -38.90
C ALA A 901 12.35 89.13 -40.02
N THR A 902 11.21 89.28 -40.70
CA THR A 902 11.05 90.34 -41.70
C THR A 902 10.90 91.68 -41.00
N LEU A 903 12.00 92.40 -40.83
CA LEU A 903 12.02 93.83 -40.47
C LEU A 903 11.57 94.65 -41.70
N SER A 904 10.28 94.95 -41.80
CA SER A 904 9.81 95.95 -42.78
C SER A 904 10.02 97.36 -42.21
N LEU A 905 11.12 98.02 -42.62
CA LEU A 905 11.32 99.45 -42.39
C LEU A 905 10.51 100.24 -43.43
N ILE A 906 9.38 100.81 -43.03
CA ILE A 906 8.69 101.84 -43.82
C ILE A 906 8.95 103.20 -43.17
N ALA A 907 9.76 104.03 -43.83
CA ALA A 907 9.98 105.41 -43.43
C ALA A 907 8.89 106.33 -43.99
N ALA A 908 7.95 106.76 -43.15
CA ALA A 908 7.23 108.03 -43.31
C ALA A 908 6.68 108.51 -41.95
N PHE A 909 7.34 109.52 -41.39
CA PHE A 909 6.91 110.46 -40.33
C PHE A 909 6.10 109.93 -39.13
N GLY A 910 6.84 109.59 -38.06
CA GLY A 910 6.45 109.88 -36.67
C GLY A 910 5.41 108.95 -36.02
N VAL A 911 5.93 107.91 -35.36
CA VAL A 911 5.37 107.05 -34.29
C VAL A 911 5.66 105.58 -34.63
N ALA A 912 6.53 104.95 -33.83
CA ALA A 912 6.83 103.52 -33.96
C ALA A 912 5.71 102.70 -33.30
N VAL A 913 4.93 101.99 -34.11
CA VAL A 913 4.07 100.90 -33.64
C VAL A 913 4.63 99.59 -34.20
N LEU A 914 5.00 98.69 -33.29
CA LEU A 914 5.50 97.36 -33.60
C LEU A 914 4.30 96.46 -33.94
N PHE A 915 4.19 96.00 -35.18
CA PHE A 915 3.31 94.88 -35.54
C PHE A 915 4.16 93.72 -36.06
N VAL A 916 4.17 92.62 -35.31
CA VAL A 916 4.64 91.33 -35.80
C VAL A 916 3.50 90.75 -36.65
N ARG A 917 3.71 90.57 -37.96
CA ARG A 917 2.81 89.76 -38.78
C ARG A 917 3.23 88.30 -38.63
N ARG A 918 2.42 87.48 -37.96
CA ARG A 918 2.42 86.03 -38.16
C ARG A 918 1.75 85.74 -39.51
N ARG A 919 2.31 84.83 -40.32
CA ARG A 919 1.56 84.27 -41.46
C ARG A 919 0.41 83.46 -40.88
N PHE A 920 -0.83 83.85 -41.15
CA PHE A 920 -1.98 82.95 -41.00
C PHE A 920 -2.25 82.32 -42.37
N LYS A 921 -2.33 80.98 -42.41
CA LYS A 921 -2.82 80.20 -43.57
C LYS A 921 -4.35 80.21 -43.55
N ILE A 922 -4.98 80.20 -44.73
CA ILE A 922 -6.36 79.68 -44.94
C ILE A 922 -6.22 78.19 -45.15
#